data_AF-A0A812CVQ8-F1
#
_entry.id   AF-A0A812CVQ8-F1
#
_cell.length_a   1.000
_cell.length_b   1.000
_cell.length_c   1.000
_cell.angle_alpha   90.00
_cell.angle_beta   90.00
_cell.angle_gamma   90.00
#
_symmetry.space_group_name_H-M   'P 1'
#
loop_
_entity.id
_entity.type
_entity.pdbx_description
1 polymer ?
#
loop_
_entity_poly.entity_id
_entity_poly.type
_entity_poly.pdbx_seq_one_letter_code
_entity_poly.pdbx_strand_id
1 'polypeptide(L)'
;MFFALTTTTITRATGDVPGKVQSNKLPGPRTQCVHIGQSATTDGGHSGHAHRAMSNAQNNESLGRPFSEVPGPRGLPIIGTLLDYMKKDGLSFSKMFEAYRQRSLQYGPIFQEQITTVKTVVISDPDEYSKIIRAEGRMPIRREMEPMAYHRVKNNLHLGLVNAQGEEWYKYRTVYHRKMLLTKEIHQYSSAMNEVSRDFVNRLQNISEQDGEVKNIEMELFKWAMESIGTILFEERLGCLESQPTALSQDFINNLLGFFKLMQPLMYNAPTYKIYPTKLWRKFESYANNVISIGRMFIERKMETLQRQMDEGVKEGHGETSKFLTYLLTQKSLSLDEVTSSAVDLLSGAVETTSNAMLWTLYCLAKHPEIQDEIYNSIRKAVGDNGEITPQILGNLSHVKASLKEALRLYPITYATSRILQDDIEVCGYHLPAGTHVQANIFGMSRNEKLFPEPLEYRPNRWVGTNPDNRFKAIYNLVWGHGARMCIGRRIAEQEIFITLTKILQNFRMEYHEEDVEPVLNTVMTPDRPLRIKFLPRRTLILLPLSLSLFALSLSLLALSLSLSLSLSLSLSLSLFALSLSLSLSLSLSLFCSLSLFLTNCVIIFPTCSLSIYLSIYLSIYLSVCRYLSIYLSIYLSIYLSIYLSIYLSKHLYLFYLTISYTTYLSIYLSIYLSIYLSIYLSIYLTISYTSNTLS
;
A
#
# COMPACT_ATOMS: atom_id res chain seq x y z
N MET A 1 6.69 -25.85 -21.69
CA MET A 1 5.88 -26.03 -22.92
C MET A 1 6.84 -26.42 -24.04
N PHE A 2 6.64 -27.56 -24.69
CA PHE A 2 7.66 -28.18 -25.56
C PHE A 2 7.89 -27.40 -26.87
N PHE A 3 9.15 -27.25 -27.28
CA PHE A 3 9.54 -26.87 -28.63
C PHE A 3 9.80 -28.13 -29.46
N ALA A 4 9.09 -28.28 -30.58
CA ALA A 4 9.45 -29.25 -31.61
C ALA A 4 10.46 -28.60 -32.57
N LEU A 5 11.64 -29.21 -32.73
CA LEU A 5 12.61 -28.84 -33.74
C LEU A 5 12.32 -29.63 -35.03
N THR A 6 11.89 -28.95 -36.08
CA THR A 6 11.87 -29.50 -37.44
C THR A 6 12.96 -28.85 -38.27
N THR A 7 14.12 -29.53 -38.36
CA THR A 7 15.10 -29.29 -39.41
C THR A 7 14.56 -29.78 -40.75
N THR A 8 14.42 -28.88 -41.72
CA THR A 8 14.16 -29.25 -43.11
C THR A 8 15.22 -28.63 -44.03
N THR A 9 16.17 -29.47 -44.43
CA THR A 9 17.13 -29.18 -45.50
C THR A 9 16.39 -29.17 -46.84
N ILE A 10 16.51 -28.09 -47.64
CA ILE A 10 16.08 -28.10 -49.05
C ILE A 10 17.21 -27.58 -49.93
N THR A 11 17.41 -28.31 -51.03
CA THR A 11 18.50 -28.22 -52.00
C THR A 11 18.37 -27.08 -53.01
N ARG A 12 19.50 -26.73 -53.64
CA ARG A 12 19.55 -25.86 -54.83
C ARG A 12 18.72 -26.43 -55.98
N ALA A 13 18.06 -25.53 -56.71
CA ALA A 13 17.75 -25.70 -58.14
C ALA A 13 18.01 -24.35 -58.85
N THR A 14 18.61 -24.41 -60.03
CA THR A 14 18.99 -23.27 -60.88
C THR A 14 18.06 -23.16 -62.10
N GLY A 15 17.71 -21.94 -62.53
CA GLY A 15 16.92 -21.71 -63.75
C GLY A 15 16.60 -20.23 -63.99
N ASP A 16 16.99 -19.72 -65.16
CA ASP A 16 16.92 -18.31 -65.60
C ASP A 16 15.76 -18.14 -66.63
N VAL A 17 15.33 -16.99 -67.19
CA VAL A 17 15.72 -15.56 -67.28
C VAL A 17 14.49 -14.80 -67.90
N PRO A 18 14.38 -13.46 -68.14
CA PRO A 18 14.96 -12.22 -67.55
C PRO A 18 13.88 -11.17 -67.12
N GLY A 19 14.29 -9.99 -66.60
CA GLY A 19 13.40 -8.80 -66.56
C GLY A 19 13.95 -7.59 -65.79
N LYS A 20 14.40 -6.53 -66.50
CA LYS A 20 14.98 -5.31 -65.91
C LYS A 20 13.90 -4.31 -65.44
N VAL A 21 13.94 -3.89 -64.17
CA VAL A 21 13.51 -2.54 -63.72
C VAL A 21 14.51 -2.03 -62.66
N GLN A 22 14.68 -0.70 -62.58
CA GLN A 22 15.79 -0.01 -61.90
C GLN A 22 15.82 -0.19 -60.36
N SER A 23 17.02 -0.29 -59.80
CA SER A 23 17.25 -0.27 -58.35
C SER A 23 17.83 1.07 -57.88
N ASN A 24 17.01 1.89 -57.21
CA ASN A 24 17.52 3.00 -56.41
C ASN A 24 18.02 2.45 -55.07
N LYS A 25 19.35 2.41 -54.89
CA LYS A 25 19.97 2.04 -53.60
C LYS A 25 19.85 3.20 -52.61
N LEU A 26 19.09 2.97 -51.53
CA LEU A 26 19.16 3.77 -50.32
C LEU A 26 20.54 3.61 -49.66
N PRO A 27 21.24 4.69 -49.27
CA PRO A 27 22.51 4.59 -48.55
C PRO A 27 22.25 4.25 -47.07
N GLY A 28 22.98 3.25 -46.55
CA GLY A 28 22.99 2.96 -45.11
C GLY A 28 23.70 4.07 -44.30
N PRO A 29 23.38 4.23 -43.00
CA PRO A 29 23.94 5.30 -42.18
C PRO A 29 25.44 5.07 -41.94
N ARG A 30 26.27 5.96 -42.49
CA ARG A 30 27.68 6.09 -42.10
C ARG A 30 27.78 7.01 -40.89
N THR A 31 28.19 6.47 -39.75
CA THR A 31 28.70 7.25 -38.62
C THR A 31 30.03 7.89 -39.01
N GLN A 32 30.03 9.21 -39.26
CA GLN A 32 31.27 10.00 -39.35
C GLN A 32 31.50 10.71 -38.02
N CYS A 33 32.58 10.35 -37.34
CA CYS A 33 33.10 11.12 -36.22
C CYS A 33 33.64 12.46 -36.74
N VAL A 34 33.13 13.57 -36.21
CA VAL A 34 33.66 14.90 -36.49
C VAL A 34 34.87 15.15 -35.60
N HIS A 35 36.08 15.08 -36.18
CA HIS A 35 37.27 15.62 -35.54
C HIS A 35 37.20 17.16 -35.55
N ILE A 36 37.18 17.77 -34.37
CA ILE A 36 37.37 19.22 -34.23
C ILE A 36 38.88 19.50 -34.30
N GLY A 37 39.32 20.01 -35.44
CA GLY A 37 40.63 20.66 -35.57
C GLY A 37 40.54 22.13 -35.20
N GLN A 38 41.42 22.59 -34.31
CA GLN A 38 41.68 24.03 -34.08
C GLN A 38 43.13 24.35 -34.47
N SER A 39 43.33 25.49 -35.11
CA SER A 39 44.65 25.97 -35.54
C SER A 39 44.79 27.49 -35.35
N ALA A 40 45.75 27.89 -34.52
CA ALA A 40 46.47 29.17 -34.47
C ALA A 40 47.55 29.03 -33.35
N THR A 41 48.86 28.98 -33.63
CA THR A 41 49.80 30.13 -33.77
C THR A 41 49.66 31.15 -32.62
N THR A 42 50.70 31.52 -31.84
CA THR A 42 52.16 31.50 -32.07
C THR A 42 52.96 31.63 -30.75
N ASP A 43 54.22 31.18 -30.76
CA ASP A 43 55.43 31.56 -29.98
C ASP A 43 55.38 32.16 -28.56
N GLY A 44 56.36 31.75 -27.74
CA GLY A 44 56.78 32.43 -26.50
C GLY A 44 57.15 31.47 -25.36
N GLY A 45 58.32 30.83 -25.44
CA GLY A 45 58.70 29.78 -24.47
C GLY A 45 59.22 30.30 -23.13
N HIS A 46 59.29 29.41 -22.13
CA HIS A 46 60.30 29.47 -21.06
C HIS A 46 60.67 28.05 -20.59
N SER A 47 61.96 27.85 -20.33
CA SER A 47 62.56 26.57 -19.96
C SER A 47 62.37 26.25 -18.48
N GLY A 48 61.98 25.01 -18.16
CA GLY A 48 61.94 24.53 -16.79
C GLY A 48 61.56 23.05 -16.68
N HIS A 49 62.35 22.30 -15.92
CA HIS A 49 62.05 20.95 -15.40
C HIS A 49 62.27 19.74 -16.34
N ALA A 50 63.31 19.79 -17.17
CA ALA A 50 63.99 18.58 -17.65
C ALA A 50 64.86 17.91 -16.55
N HIS A 51 64.31 17.66 -15.36
CA HIS A 51 64.99 16.96 -14.25
C HIS A 51 64.00 16.22 -13.32
N ARG A 52 63.07 15.45 -13.88
CA ARG A 52 62.35 14.40 -13.13
C ARG A 52 61.94 13.17 -13.95
N ALA A 53 62.55 12.98 -15.12
CA ALA A 53 62.25 11.89 -16.04
C ALA A 53 63.25 10.73 -15.92
N MET A 54 63.65 10.33 -14.69
CA MET A 54 64.45 9.12 -14.45
C MET A 54 64.42 8.65 -12.97
N SER A 55 63.23 8.48 -12.37
CA SER A 55 63.10 7.80 -11.06
C SER A 55 61.80 7.03 -10.81
N ASN A 56 60.81 7.05 -11.71
CA ASN A 56 59.50 6.43 -11.50
C ASN A 56 59.30 5.14 -12.33
N ALA A 57 60.33 4.32 -12.45
CA ALA A 57 60.24 2.96 -13.01
C ALA A 57 59.83 1.89 -11.97
N GLN A 58 59.48 2.31 -10.75
CA GLN A 58 58.98 1.47 -9.67
C GLN A 58 57.79 2.15 -8.98
N ASN A 59 56.66 2.18 -9.67
CA ASN A 59 55.32 2.23 -9.09
C ASN A 59 54.36 1.65 -10.13
N ASN A 60 54.43 0.32 -10.31
CA ASN A 60 53.26 -0.41 -10.79
C ASN A 60 52.22 -0.34 -9.65
N GLU A 61 51.40 0.71 -9.64
CA GLU A 61 50.07 0.58 -9.08
C GLU A 61 49.44 -0.62 -9.77
N SER A 62 49.08 -1.65 -8.99
CA SER A 62 48.65 -2.92 -9.54
C SER A 62 47.31 -2.73 -10.24
N LEU A 63 47.34 -2.55 -11.57
CA LEU A 63 46.17 -2.72 -12.43
C LEU A 63 45.44 -3.98 -11.97
N GLY A 64 44.20 -3.82 -11.49
CA GLY A 64 43.39 -4.93 -11.00
C GLY A 64 43.34 -6.10 -11.98
N ARG A 65 43.11 -7.31 -11.47
CA ARG A 65 43.17 -8.56 -12.26
C ARG A 65 42.37 -8.42 -13.57
N PRO A 66 42.86 -8.99 -14.69
CA PRO A 66 42.25 -8.78 -15.99
C PRO A 66 40.80 -9.29 -16.04
N PHE A 67 39.97 -8.65 -16.87
CA PHE A 67 38.55 -8.98 -17.04
C PHE A 67 38.27 -10.47 -17.34
N SER A 68 39.21 -11.16 -17.99
CA SER A 68 39.16 -12.61 -18.24
C SER A 68 39.17 -13.48 -16.98
N GLU A 69 39.70 -12.98 -15.86
CA GLU A 69 39.77 -13.67 -14.57
C GLU A 69 38.57 -13.42 -13.65
N VAL A 70 37.62 -12.57 -14.05
CA VAL A 70 36.35 -12.41 -13.30
C VAL A 70 35.67 -13.78 -13.23
N PRO A 71 35.35 -14.30 -12.04
CA PRO A 71 34.85 -15.67 -11.91
C PRO A 71 33.43 -15.78 -12.46
N GLY A 72 32.99 -17.00 -12.77
CA GLY A 72 31.63 -17.20 -13.26
C GLY A 72 31.38 -18.61 -13.79
N PRO A 73 30.12 -18.93 -14.09
CA PRO A 73 29.74 -20.21 -14.68
C PRO A 73 30.28 -20.36 -16.10
N ARG A 74 30.81 -21.55 -16.41
CA ARG A 74 31.27 -21.91 -17.76
C ARG A 74 30.06 -22.25 -18.62
N GLY A 75 29.89 -21.53 -19.73
CA GLY A 75 28.84 -21.77 -20.73
C GLY A 75 29.39 -22.32 -22.05
N LEU A 76 28.48 -22.75 -22.93
CA LEU A 76 28.85 -23.09 -24.30
C LEU A 76 29.13 -21.82 -25.13
N PRO A 77 29.95 -21.87 -26.20
CA PRO A 77 30.13 -20.74 -27.10
C PRO A 77 28.79 -20.22 -27.63
N ILE A 78 28.62 -18.89 -27.66
CA ILE A 78 27.42 -18.15 -28.10
C ILE A 78 26.17 -18.36 -27.22
N ILE A 79 25.89 -19.59 -26.78
CA ILE A 79 24.70 -19.95 -25.97
C ILE A 79 24.89 -19.53 -24.51
N GLY A 80 26.13 -19.57 -24.00
CA GLY A 80 26.45 -19.28 -22.61
C GLY A 80 25.83 -20.31 -21.66
N THR A 81 25.26 -19.85 -20.55
CA THR A 81 24.63 -20.69 -19.52
C THR A 81 23.13 -20.94 -19.75
N LEU A 82 22.57 -20.60 -20.92
CA LEU A 82 21.14 -20.78 -21.22
C LEU A 82 20.63 -22.21 -20.88
N LEU A 83 21.45 -23.24 -21.07
CA LEU A 83 21.10 -24.63 -20.76
C LEU A 83 20.85 -24.88 -19.26
N ASP A 84 21.43 -24.09 -18.35
CA ASP A 84 21.12 -24.16 -16.92
C ASP A 84 19.69 -23.70 -16.61
N TYR A 85 19.14 -22.79 -17.44
CA TYR A 85 17.78 -22.26 -17.35
C TYR A 85 16.74 -23.07 -18.15
N MET A 86 17.19 -24.08 -18.91
CA MET A 86 16.31 -24.95 -19.72
C MET A 86 16.12 -26.36 -19.12
N LYS A 87 16.94 -26.75 -18.13
CA LYS A 87 16.78 -28.01 -17.39
C LYS A 87 15.50 -27.95 -16.55
N LYS A 88 14.74 -29.06 -16.50
CA LYS A 88 13.49 -29.15 -15.73
C LYS A 88 13.67 -28.80 -14.25
N ASP A 89 14.76 -29.27 -13.67
CA ASP A 89 15.15 -29.06 -12.26
C ASP A 89 16.33 -28.07 -12.17
N GLY A 90 16.42 -27.14 -13.13
CA GLY A 90 17.46 -26.13 -13.25
C GLY A 90 17.09 -24.76 -12.67
N LEU A 91 17.81 -23.74 -13.12
CA LEU A 91 17.48 -22.34 -12.83
C LEU A 91 16.21 -21.93 -13.60
N SER A 92 15.53 -20.88 -13.16
CA SER A 92 14.35 -20.34 -13.86
C SER A 92 14.51 -18.86 -14.18
N PHE A 93 14.09 -18.45 -15.38
CA PHE A 93 13.95 -17.04 -15.74
C PHE A 93 12.91 -16.30 -14.87
N SER A 94 11.90 -17.01 -14.32
CA SER A 94 10.99 -16.41 -13.33
C SER A 94 11.62 -16.24 -11.95
N LYS A 95 12.77 -16.87 -11.67
CA LYS A 95 13.54 -16.75 -10.42
C LYS A 95 14.99 -16.32 -10.65
N MET A 96 15.25 -15.43 -11.63
CA MET A 96 16.59 -14.87 -11.91
C MET A 96 17.26 -14.26 -10.67
N PHE A 97 16.47 -13.69 -9.75
CA PHE A 97 16.97 -13.14 -8.49
C PHE A 97 17.64 -14.19 -7.60
N GLU A 98 17.11 -15.43 -7.57
CA GLU A 98 17.70 -16.53 -6.78
C GLU A 98 18.88 -17.13 -7.54
N ALA A 99 18.83 -17.20 -8.88
CA ALA A 99 20.01 -17.54 -9.68
C ALA A 99 21.17 -16.57 -9.39
N TYR A 100 20.93 -15.26 -9.35
CA TYR A 100 21.95 -14.26 -9.01
C TYR A 100 22.48 -14.43 -7.58
N ARG A 101 21.59 -14.73 -6.60
CA ARG A 101 21.98 -15.04 -5.23
C ARG A 101 22.87 -16.30 -5.16
N GLN A 102 22.45 -17.41 -5.77
CA GLN A 102 23.21 -18.66 -5.81
C GLN A 102 24.58 -18.48 -6.48
N ARG A 103 24.64 -17.80 -7.63
CA ARG A 103 25.91 -17.46 -8.31
C ARG A 103 26.81 -16.58 -7.44
N SER A 104 26.26 -15.63 -6.68
CA SER A 104 27.04 -14.80 -5.75
C SER A 104 27.58 -15.60 -4.56
N LEU A 105 26.81 -16.55 -4.03
CA LEU A 105 27.29 -17.46 -2.98
C LEU A 105 28.39 -18.40 -3.51
N GLN A 106 28.33 -18.78 -4.79
CA GLN A 106 29.30 -19.67 -5.44
C GLN A 106 30.61 -18.96 -5.84
N TYR A 107 30.52 -17.75 -6.40
CA TYR A 107 31.65 -17.04 -7.02
C TYR A 107 32.14 -15.81 -6.24
N GLY A 108 31.40 -15.39 -5.21
CA GLY A 108 31.76 -14.26 -4.35
C GLY A 108 31.10 -12.92 -4.75
N PRO A 109 31.71 -11.77 -4.38
CA PRO A 109 31.09 -10.45 -4.51
C PRO A 109 31.01 -9.92 -5.96
N ILE A 110 31.64 -10.61 -6.91
CA ILE A 110 31.57 -10.31 -8.35
C ILE A 110 31.53 -11.63 -9.12
N PHE A 111 30.72 -11.69 -10.18
CA PHE A 111 30.83 -12.75 -11.20
C PHE A 111 30.44 -12.24 -12.59
N GLN A 112 30.86 -12.93 -13.64
CA GLN A 112 30.39 -12.72 -15.01
C GLN A 112 29.54 -13.90 -15.47
N GLU A 113 28.39 -13.63 -16.09
CA GLU A 113 27.56 -14.65 -16.74
C GLU A 113 27.18 -14.19 -18.16
N GLN A 114 27.18 -15.13 -19.10
CA GLN A 114 26.67 -14.92 -20.44
C GLN A 114 25.44 -15.80 -20.64
N ILE A 115 24.32 -15.20 -21.03
CA ILE A 115 23.11 -15.90 -21.45
C ILE A 115 22.82 -15.46 -22.88
N THR A 116 23.02 -16.35 -23.85
CA THR A 116 22.96 -16.03 -25.28
C THR A 116 23.90 -14.87 -25.66
N THR A 117 23.39 -13.82 -26.33
CA THR A 117 24.15 -12.62 -26.70
C THR A 117 24.41 -11.66 -25.53
N VAL A 118 23.78 -11.87 -24.37
CA VAL A 118 23.85 -10.95 -23.23
C VAL A 118 24.93 -11.41 -22.26
N LYS A 119 26.07 -10.70 -22.25
CA LYS A 119 27.10 -10.83 -21.22
C LYS A 119 26.89 -9.77 -20.14
N THR A 120 26.89 -10.18 -18.87
CA THR A 120 26.66 -9.30 -17.72
C THR A 120 27.66 -9.61 -16.62
N VAL A 121 28.23 -8.57 -16.02
CA VAL A 121 28.93 -8.65 -14.73
C VAL A 121 27.94 -8.33 -13.63
N VAL A 122 27.84 -9.19 -12.63
CA VAL A 122 26.97 -9.02 -11.47
C VAL A 122 27.83 -8.77 -10.24
N ILE A 123 27.50 -7.72 -9.49
CA ILE A 123 28.21 -7.30 -8.28
C ILE A 123 27.24 -7.40 -7.11
N SER A 124 27.71 -7.99 -6.02
CA SER A 124 26.94 -8.29 -4.80
C SER A 124 27.51 -7.63 -3.55
N ASP A 125 28.51 -6.77 -3.70
CA ASP A 125 28.99 -5.85 -2.67
C ASP A 125 28.55 -4.41 -2.99
N PRO A 126 27.85 -3.72 -2.07
CA PRO A 126 27.31 -2.38 -2.33
C PRO A 126 28.36 -1.26 -2.27
N ASP A 127 29.45 -1.42 -1.51
CA ASP A 127 30.53 -0.43 -1.48
C ASP A 127 31.37 -0.50 -2.75
N GLU A 128 31.58 -1.70 -3.31
CA GLU A 128 32.18 -1.89 -4.63
C GLU A 128 31.29 -1.36 -5.76
N TYR A 129 29.98 -1.65 -5.75
CA TYR A 129 29.06 -1.07 -6.72
C TYR A 129 28.96 0.47 -6.60
N SER A 130 29.26 1.03 -5.43
CA SER A 130 29.30 2.49 -5.23
C SER A 130 30.36 3.18 -6.10
N LYS A 131 31.47 2.49 -6.44
CA LYS A 131 32.53 3.02 -7.32
C LYS A 131 31.97 3.33 -8.70
N ILE A 132 31.18 2.41 -9.27
CA ILE A 132 30.52 2.57 -10.56
C ILE A 132 29.55 3.76 -10.54
N ILE A 133 28.72 3.88 -9.49
CA ILE A 133 27.75 4.98 -9.39
C ILE A 133 28.43 6.35 -9.19
N ARG A 134 29.65 6.39 -8.65
CA ARG A 134 30.45 7.63 -8.56
C ARG A 134 31.13 7.97 -9.88
N ALA A 135 31.45 6.98 -10.71
CA ALA A 135 32.08 7.15 -12.01
C ALA A 135 31.10 7.46 -13.16
N GLU A 136 29.81 7.12 -13.03
CA GLU A 136 28.81 7.15 -14.14
C GLU A 136 28.46 8.53 -14.75
N GLY A 137 29.17 9.59 -14.35
CA GLY A 137 29.04 10.94 -14.89
C GLY A 137 27.63 11.53 -14.80
N ARG A 138 27.35 12.50 -15.69
CA ARG A 138 26.03 13.15 -15.78
C ARG A 138 24.98 12.35 -16.59
N MET A 139 25.42 11.38 -17.40
CA MET A 139 24.61 10.67 -18.39
C MET A 139 24.80 9.14 -18.31
N PRO A 140 24.50 8.52 -17.16
CA PRO A 140 24.60 7.07 -17.00
C PRO A 140 23.73 6.31 -18.00
N ILE A 141 24.32 5.33 -18.67
CA ILE A 141 23.67 4.50 -19.68
C ILE A 141 23.11 3.22 -19.04
N ARG A 142 21.96 2.75 -19.55
CA ARG A 142 21.36 1.45 -19.22
C ARG A 142 21.00 0.69 -20.50
N ARG A 143 20.95 -0.64 -20.41
CA ARG A 143 20.35 -1.47 -21.46
C ARG A 143 18.87 -1.10 -21.62
N GLU A 144 18.43 -0.98 -22.88
CA GLU A 144 17.06 -0.63 -23.26
C GLU A 144 16.06 -1.75 -22.95
N MET A 145 14.80 -1.37 -22.70
CA MET A 145 13.65 -2.27 -22.77
C MET A 145 13.28 -2.50 -24.23
N GLU A 146 14.00 -3.44 -24.84
CA GLU A 146 14.10 -3.67 -26.29
C GLU A 146 12.75 -3.79 -27.04
N PRO A 147 11.70 -4.48 -26.55
CA PRO A 147 10.40 -4.51 -27.24
C PRO A 147 9.72 -3.14 -27.28
N MET A 148 9.83 -2.35 -26.21
CA MET A 148 9.30 -1.00 -26.10
C MET A 148 10.08 -0.03 -27.00
N ALA A 149 11.41 -0.08 -26.97
CA ALA A 149 12.25 0.75 -27.83
C ALA A 149 11.97 0.49 -29.31
N TYR A 150 11.90 -0.79 -29.70
CA TYR A 150 11.58 -1.20 -31.07
C TYR A 150 10.17 -0.76 -31.51
N HIS A 151 9.17 -0.85 -30.62
CA HIS A 151 7.82 -0.33 -30.88
C HIS A 151 7.83 1.17 -31.18
N ARG A 152 8.48 1.97 -30.31
CA ARG A 152 8.55 3.43 -30.47
C ARG A 152 9.23 3.81 -31.79
N VAL A 153 10.42 3.28 -32.06
CA VAL A 153 11.20 3.55 -33.28
C VAL A 153 10.43 3.15 -34.54
N LYS A 154 9.80 1.96 -34.56
CA LYS A 154 9.03 1.47 -35.71
C LYS A 154 7.84 2.39 -36.06
N ASN A 155 7.23 3.00 -35.05
CA ASN A 155 6.05 3.85 -35.21
C ASN A 155 6.39 5.36 -35.24
N ASN A 156 7.68 5.74 -35.39
CA ASN A 156 8.18 7.12 -35.37
C ASN A 156 7.79 7.90 -34.10
N LEU A 157 7.77 7.22 -32.94
CA LEU A 157 7.48 7.81 -31.64
C LEU A 157 8.78 8.01 -30.84
N HIS A 158 8.81 9.04 -30.00
CA HIS A 158 9.93 9.28 -29.09
C HIS A 158 10.11 8.13 -28.09
N LEU A 159 11.36 7.83 -27.71
CA LEU A 159 11.71 6.72 -26.81
C LEU A 159 11.22 6.89 -25.37
N GLY A 160 10.90 8.12 -24.97
CA GLY A 160 10.50 8.45 -23.60
C GLY A 160 11.63 8.32 -22.58
N LEU A 161 11.36 8.74 -21.34
CA LEU A 161 12.37 8.83 -20.28
C LEU A 161 13.00 7.47 -19.92
N VAL A 162 12.30 6.35 -20.13
CA VAL A 162 12.80 5.03 -19.76
C VAL A 162 13.93 4.59 -20.69
N ASN A 163 13.69 4.66 -22.00
CA ASN A 163 14.60 4.13 -23.03
C ASN A 163 15.56 5.16 -23.64
N ALA A 164 15.27 6.47 -23.55
CA ALA A 164 16.19 7.50 -24.01
C ALA A 164 17.59 7.34 -23.39
N GLN A 165 18.62 7.82 -24.09
CA GLN A 165 20.02 7.77 -23.65
C GLN A 165 20.72 9.13 -23.88
N GLY A 166 21.91 9.32 -23.31
CA GLY A 166 22.75 10.50 -23.55
C GLY A 166 22.03 11.83 -23.29
N GLU A 167 22.22 12.79 -24.20
CA GLU A 167 21.66 14.14 -24.10
C GLU A 167 20.12 14.16 -24.18
N GLU A 168 19.49 13.25 -24.93
CA GLU A 168 18.02 13.14 -24.98
C GLU A 168 17.47 12.78 -23.60
N TRP A 169 18.06 11.74 -22.98
CA TRP A 169 17.71 11.37 -21.60
C TRP A 169 18.01 12.49 -20.61
N TYR A 170 19.14 13.17 -20.75
CA TYR A 170 19.53 14.27 -19.85
C TYR A 170 18.56 15.46 -19.94
N LYS A 171 18.10 15.80 -21.15
CA LYS A 171 17.05 16.81 -21.39
C LYS A 171 15.79 16.47 -20.62
N TYR A 172 15.22 15.28 -20.84
CA TYR A 172 14.02 14.83 -20.14
C TYR A 172 14.28 14.76 -18.62
N ARG A 173 15.36 14.12 -18.18
CA ARG A 173 15.67 13.96 -16.75
C ARG A 173 15.73 15.30 -16.04
N THR A 174 16.36 16.32 -16.63
CA THR A 174 16.53 17.65 -16.03
C THR A 174 15.19 18.37 -15.85
N VAL A 175 14.32 18.33 -16.86
CA VAL A 175 12.99 18.96 -16.79
C VAL A 175 12.10 18.26 -15.76
N TYR A 176 11.99 16.93 -15.84
CA TYR A 176 11.06 16.17 -15.00
C TYR A 176 11.54 16.06 -13.55
N HIS A 177 12.87 16.06 -13.29
CA HIS A 177 13.43 16.09 -11.94
C HIS A 177 12.83 17.22 -11.08
N ARG A 178 12.65 18.42 -11.65
CA ARG A 178 12.12 19.59 -10.96
C ARG A 178 10.77 19.33 -10.32
N LYS A 179 9.86 18.61 -11.00
CA LYS A 179 8.51 18.31 -10.49
C LYS A 179 8.36 16.93 -9.83
N MET A 180 9.28 15.99 -10.05
CA MET A 180 9.13 14.60 -9.56
C MET A 180 10.03 14.22 -8.37
N LEU A 181 11.14 14.93 -8.14
CA LEU A 181 12.13 14.56 -7.11
C LEU A 181 12.34 15.62 -6.02
N LEU A 182 11.89 16.86 -6.24
CA LEU A 182 11.91 17.91 -5.23
C LEU A 182 10.76 17.71 -4.22
N THR A 183 11.10 17.43 -2.96
CA THR A 183 10.14 17.17 -1.88
C THR A 183 9.07 18.27 -1.73
N LYS A 184 9.44 19.55 -1.91
CA LYS A 184 8.50 20.68 -1.88
C LYS A 184 7.39 20.57 -2.94
N GLU A 185 7.72 20.08 -4.13
CA GLU A 185 6.75 19.91 -5.21
C GLU A 185 5.83 18.72 -4.93
N ILE A 186 6.39 17.60 -4.46
CA ILE A 186 5.61 16.38 -4.18
C ILE A 186 4.61 16.58 -3.05
N HIS A 187 4.98 17.36 -2.02
CA HIS A 187 4.09 17.73 -0.93
C HIS A 187 2.82 18.46 -1.40
N GLN A 188 2.80 19.10 -2.56
CA GLN A 188 1.60 19.78 -3.10
C GLN A 188 0.51 18.77 -3.50
N TYR A 189 0.89 17.55 -3.89
CA TYR A 189 -0.05 16.49 -4.27
C TYR A 189 -0.64 15.73 -3.08
N SER A 190 -0.30 16.09 -1.83
CA SER A 190 -0.78 15.37 -0.66
C SER A 190 -2.31 15.35 -0.55
N SER A 191 -3.01 16.45 -0.88
CA SER A 191 -4.49 16.47 -0.86
C SER A 191 -5.08 15.47 -1.85
N ALA A 192 -4.66 15.53 -3.12
CA ALA A 192 -5.14 14.64 -4.18
C ALA A 192 -4.84 13.17 -3.87
N MET A 193 -3.65 12.86 -3.34
CA MET A 193 -3.31 11.51 -2.89
C MET A 193 -4.18 11.06 -1.71
N ASN A 194 -4.50 11.95 -0.76
CA ASN A 194 -5.40 11.63 0.36
C ASN A 194 -6.85 11.38 -0.13
N GLU A 195 -7.33 12.11 -1.14
CA GLU A 195 -8.62 11.85 -1.81
C GLU A 195 -8.64 10.46 -2.46
N VAL A 196 -7.70 10.16 -3.35
CA VAL A 196 -7.58 8.84 -4.00
C VAL A 196 -7.44 7.71 -2.96
N SER A 197 -6.70 7.95 -1.86
CA SER A 197 -6.56 6.99 -0.76
C SER A 197 -7.86 6.75 0.02
N ARG A 198 -8.70 7.79 0.20
CA ARG A 198 -10.02 7.65 0.82
C ARG A 198 -10.97 6.87 -0.08
N ASP A 199 -10.99 7.19 -1.38
CA ASP A 199 -11.79 6.47 -2.37
C ASP A 199 -11.39 4.98 -2.41
N PHE A 200 -10.09 4.68 -2.34
CA PHE A 200 -9.60 3.31 -2.28
C PHE A 200 -9.99 2.59 -0.99
N VAL A 201 -9.87 3.22 0.18
CA VAL A 201 -10.33 2.63 1.46
C VAL A 201 -11.83 2.37 1.47
N ASN A 202 -12.65 3.33 1.01
CA ASN A 202 -14.10 3.16 0.85
C ASN A 202 -14.43 2.01 -0.11
N ARG A 203 -13.68 1.90 -1.21
CA ARG A 203 -13.80 0.81 -2.17
C ARG A 203 -13.48 -0.54 -1.52
N LEU A 204 -12.39 -0.66 -0.77
CA LEU A 204 -12.05 -1.88 -0.02
C LEU A 204 -13.18 -2.28 0.94
N GLN A 205 -13.77 -1.32 1.68
CA GLN A 205 -14.92 -1.60 2.55
C GLN A 205 -16.13 -2.16 1.79
N ASN A 206 -16.40 -1.64 0.59
CA ASN A 206 -17.56 -2.03 -0.23
C ASN A 206 -17.38 -3.37 -0.99
N ILE A 207 -16.14 -3.78 -1.28
CA ILE A 207 -15.85 -5.04 -2.02
C ILE A 207 -15.35 -6.18 -1.12
N SER A 208 -15.13 -5.92 0.18
CA SER A 208 -14.79 -6.95 1.15
C SER A 208 -15.97 -7.93 1.32
N GLU A 209 -15.69 -9.23 1.32
CA GLU A 209 -16.71 -10.24 1.60
C GLU A 209 -17.09 -10.27 3.09
N GLN A 210 -18.08 -11.08 3.46
CA GLN A 210 -18.60 -11.14 4.84
C GLN A 210 -17.53 -11.50 5.89
N ASP A 211 -16.46 -12.17 5.49
CA ASP A 211 -15.32 -12.55 6.32
C ASP A 211 -14.12 -11.57 6.21
N GLY A 212 -14.27 -10.49 5.44
CA GLY A 212 -13.26 -9.47 5.19
C GLY A 212 -12.29 -9.76 4.04
N GLU A 213 -12.40 -10.88 3.30
CA GLU A 213 -11.51 -11.12 2.15
C GLU A 213 -11.81 -10.14 1.00
N VAL A 214 -10.76 -9.56 0.40
CA VAL A 214 -10.86 -8.77 -0.85
C VAL A 214 -10.32 -9.60 -2.00
N LYS A 215 -11.21 -10.11 -2.85
CA LYS A 215 -10.85 -10.91 -4.02
C LYS A 215 -10.05 -10.08 -5.04
N ASN A 216 -8.92 -10.62 -5.49
CA ASN A 216 -8.04 -10.01 -6.50
C ASN A 216 -7.54 -8.61 -6.10
N ILE A 217 -7.06 -8.49 -4.85
CA ILE A 217 -6.49 -7.26 -4.27
C ILE A 217 -5.37 -6.67 -5.16
N GLU A 218 -4.68 -7.48 -5.95
CA GLU A 218 -3.67 -7.07 -6.93
C GLU A 218 -4.24 -6.14 -8.00
N MET A 219 -5.43 -6.47 -8.53
CA MET A 219 -6.14 -5.64 -9.52
C MET A 219 -6.65 -4.34 -8.90
N GLU A 220 -7.08 -4.39 -7.65
CA GLU A 220 -7.59 -3.21 -6.95
C GLU A 220 -6.45 -2.25 -6.55
N LEU A 221 -5.29 -2.78 -6.18
CA LEU A 221 -4.05 -2.01 -6.04
C LEU A 221 -3.54 -1.47 -7.39
N PHE A 222 -3.67 -2.21 -8.48
CA PHE A 222 -3.35 -1.72 -9.82
C PHE A 222 -4.22 -0.50 -10.18
N LYS A 223 -5.54 -0.57 -9.96
CA LYS A 223 -6.47 0.56 -10.14
C LYS A 223 -6.14 1.75 -9.26
N TRP A 224 -5.80 1.52 -7.99
CA TRP A 224 -5.39 2.58 -7.06
C TRP A 224 -4.12 3.31 -7.52
N ALA A 225 -3.07 2.56 -7.86
CA ALA A 225 -1.81 3.14 -8.34
C ALA A 225 -2.04 3.93 -9.64
N MET A 226 -2.87 3.39 -10.55
CA MET A 226 -3.26 4.06 -11.79
C MET A 226 -4.04 5.36 -11.56
N GLU A 227 -5.03 5.35 -10.66
CA GLU A 227 -5.80 6.55 -10.28
C GLU A 227 -4.89 7.62 -9.67
N SER A 228 -4.00 7.24 -8.73
CA SER A 228 -3.12 8.16 -8.02
C SER A 228 -2.12 8.83 -8.98
N ILE A 229 -1.34 8.04 -9.72
CA ILE A 229 -0.35 8.62 -10.64
C ILE A 229 -1.02 9.31 -11.83
N GLY A 230 -2.18 8.84 -12.30
CA GLY A 230 -2.99 9.52 -13.32
C GLY A 230 -3.42 10.92 -12.90
N THR A 231 -3.92 11.05 -11.66
CA THR A 231 -4.32 12.34 -11.05
C THR A 231 -3.18 13.36 -11.02
N ILE A 232 -1.93 12.89 -10.96
CA ILE A 232 -0.74 13.76 -10.96
C ILE A 232 -0.25 14.05 -12.39
N LEU A 233 -0.12 13.01 -13.22
CA LEU A 233 0.47 13.11 -14.56
C LEU A 233 -0.44 13.81 -15.59
N PHE A 234 -1.76 13.68 -15.43
CA PHE A 234 -2.76 14.29 -16.31
C PHE A 234 -3.53 15.44 -15.65
N GLU A 235 -3.36 15.64 -14.34
CA GLU A 235 -4.11 16.61 -13.52
C GLU A 235 -5.64 16.39 -13.50
N GLU A 236 -6.08 15.16 -13.82
CA GLU A 236 -7.48 14.73 -13.95
C GLU A 236 -7.66 13.37 -13.24
N ARG A 237 -8.80 13.16 -12.57
CA ARG A 237 -9.17 11.86 -11.98
C ARG A 237 -9.48 10.87 -13.12
N LEU A 238 -8.89 9.68 -13.11
CA LEU A 238 -9.11 8.70 -14.20
C LEU A 238 -10.42 7.92 -14.05
N GLY A 239 -11.02 7.85 -12.86
CA GLY A 239 -12.24 7.08 -12.60
C GLY A 239 -11.99 5.57 -12.42
N CYS A 240 -10.75 5.14 -12.21
CA CYS A 240 -10.38 3.72 -12.06
C CYS A 240 -10.93 3.06 -10.78
N LEU A 241 -11.28 3.87 -9.77
CA LEU A 241 -11.79 3.41 -8.46
C LEU A 241 -13.33 3.40 -8.36
N GLU A 242 -14.05 3.91 -9.36
CA GLU A 242 -15.52 3.93 -9.37
C GLU A 242 -16.11 2.51 -9.34
N SER A 243 -17.34 2.38 -8.84
CA SER A 243 -18.05 1.08 -8.81
C SER A 243 -18.26 0.52 -10.21
N GLN A 244 -18.48 1.40 -11.19
CA GLN A 244 -18.49 1.11 -12.62
C GLN A 244 -17.60 2.13 -13.34
N PRO A 245 -16.29 1.83 -13.54
CA PRO A 245 -15.40 2.72 -14.27
C PRO A 245 -15.90 3.03 -15.67
N THR A 246 -15.64 4.25 -16.16
CA THR A 246 -16.01 4.63 -17.54
C THR A 246 -15.34 3.71 -18.56
N ALA A 247 -15.92 3.58 -19.76
CA ALA A 247 -15.37 2.77 -20.84
C ALA A 247 -13.89 3.14 -21.15
N LEU A 248 -13.58 4.44 -21.15
CA LEU A 248 -12.20 4.94 -21.35
C LEU A 248 -11.26 4.46 -20.23
N SER A 249 -11.68 4.53 -18.97
CA SER A 249 -10.91 4.07 -17.82
C SER A 249 -10.65 2.56 -17.88
N GLN A 250 -11.68 1.79 -18.21
CA GLN A 250 -11.61 0.33 -18.31
C GLN A 250 -10.75 -0.12 -19.48
N ASP A 251 -10.85 0.56 -20.63
CA ASP A 251 -9.94 0.34 -21.77
C ASP A 251 -8.51 0.69 -21.42
N PHE A 252 -8.25 1.78 -20.69
CA PHE A 252 -6.88 2.14 -20.30
C PHE A 252 -6.26 1.08 -19.39
N ILE A 253 -7.00 0.61 -18.38
CA ILE A 253 -6.62 -0.50 -17.50
C ILE A 253 -6.31 -1.76 -18.33
N ASN A 254 -7.23 -2.16 -19.21
CA ASN A 254 -7.11 -3.37 -20.02
C ASN A 254 -5.90 -3.33 -20.97
N ASN A 255 -5.65 -2.19 -21.62
CA ASN A 255 -4.53 -2.04 -22.53
C ASN A 255 -3.19 -2.00 -21.78
N LEU A 256 -3.13 -1.36 -20.60
CA LEU A 256 -1.92 -1.31 -19.79
C LEU A 256 -1.55 -2.69 -19.20
N LEU A 257 -2.53 -3.46 -18.72
CA LEU A 257 -2.34 -4.85 -18.32
C LEU A 257 -1.87 -5.74 -19.49
N GLY A 258 -2.47 -5.56 -20.67
CA GLY A 258 -2.09 -6.27 -21.89
C GLY A 258 -0.66 -5.98 -22.35
N PHE A 259 -0.21 -4.73 -22.19
CA PHE A 259 1.14 -4.29 -22.45
C PHE A 259 2.16 -5.01 -21.55
N PHE A 260 1.97 -5.00 -20.22
CA PHE A 260 2.88 -5.67 -19.28
C PHE A 260 2.93 -7.18 -19.45
N LYS A 261 1.75 -7.83 -19.60
CA LYS A 261 1.64 -9.27 -19.81
C LYS A 261 2.41 -9.80 -21.03
N LEU A 262 2.61 -8.95 -22.05
CA LEU A 262 3.35 -9.32 -23.26
C LEU A 262 4.79 -8.79 -23.28
N MET A 263 5.13 -7.83 -22.42
CA MET A 263 6.49 -7.27 -22.30
C MET A 263 7.52 -8.35 -21.95
N GLN A 264 7.35 -9.05 -20.82
CA GLN A 264 8.34 -10.02 -20.36
C GLN A 264 8.58 -11.15 -21.38
N PRO A 265 7.56 -11.82 -21.96
CA PRO A 265 7.80 -12.81 -23.01
C PRO A 265 8.54 -12.25 -24.23
N LEU A 266 8.31 -10.98 -24.62
CA LEU A 266 9.03 -10.35 -25.73
C LEU A 266 10.48 -9.97 -25.38
N MET A 267 10.82 -9.77 -24.10
CA MET A 267 12.18 -9.48 -23.65
C MET A 267 13.10 -10.71 -23.61
N TYR A 268 12.56 -11.89 -23.29
CA TYR A 268 13.37 -13.11 -23.07
C TYR A 268 13.27 -14.15 -24.20
N ASN A 269 12.19 -14.15 -25.00
CA ASN A 269 12.13 -14.98 -26.20
C ASN A 269 13.06 -14.45 -27.30
N ALA A 270 13.47 -15.34 -28.22
CA ALA A 270 14.20 -14.94 -29.42
C ALA A 270 13.44 -13.81 -30.17
N PRO A 271 14.12 -12.70 -30.57
CA PRO A 271 13.48 -11.48 -31.07
C PRO A 271 12.98 -11.59 -32.52
N THR A 272 12.30 -12.69 -32.83
CA THR A 272 11.65 -13.01 -34.11
C THR A 272 10.68 -11.92 -34.59
N TYR A 273 10.10 -11.15 -33.66
CA TYR A 273 9.26 -9.99 -33.93
C TYR A 273 9.96 -8.88 -34.73
N LYS A 274 11.30 -8.80 -34.70
CA LYS A 274 12.09 -7.88 -35.53
C LYS A 274 12.24 -8.34 -36.98
N ILE A 275 12.01 -9.63 -37.25
CA ILE A 275 12.11 -10.23 -38.58
C ILE A 275 10.73 -10.24 -39.25
N TYR A 276 9.68 -10.63 -38.51
CA TYR A 276 8.30 -10.60 -38.98
C TYR A 276 7.33 -10.34 -37.83
N PRO A 277 6.20 -9.64 -38.04
CA PRO A 277 5.27 -9.29 -36.98
C PRO A 277 4.50 -10.54 -36.49
N THR A 278 4.98 -11.17 -35.41
CA THR A 278 4.38 -12.36 -34.79
C THR A 278 2.99 -12.06 -34.19
N LYS A 279 2.18 -13.10 -33.93
CA LYS A 279 0.87 -12.93 -33.24
C LYS A 279 1.02 -12.28 -31.86
N LEU A 280 2.10 -12.58 -31.14
CA LEU A 280 2.43 -11.98 -29.84
C LEU A 280 2.75 -10.48 -30.00
N TRP A 281 3.62 -10.16 -30.97
CA TRP A 281 3.99 -8.78 -31.28
C TRP A 281 2.80 -7.90 -31.67
N ARG A 282 1.92 -8.37 -32.57
CA ARG A 282 0.75 -7.58 -33.00
C ARG A 282 -0.19 -7.22 -31.86
N LYS A 283 -0.35 -8.12 -30.88
CA LYS A 283 -1.13 -7.83 -29.66
C LYS A 283 -0.42 -6.79 -28.79
N PHE A 284 0.87 -6.95 -28.54
CA PHE A 284 1.68 -5.99 -27.79
C PHE A 284 1.66 -4.59 -28.44
N GLU A 285 1.85 -4.52 -29.76
CA GLU A 285 1.81 -3.29 -30.55
C GLU A 285 0.43 -2.61 -30.49
N SER A 286 -0.66 -3.38 -30.53
CA SER A 286 -2.02 -2.84 -30.30
C SER A 286 -2.17 -2.25 -28.90
N TYR A 287 -1.74 -2.97 -27.86
CA TYR A 287 -1.82 -2.48 -26.48
C TYR A 287 -0.96 -1.22 -26.27
N ALA A 288 0.28 -1.22 -26.77
CA ALA A 288 1.19 -0.08 -26.69
C ALA A 288 0.63 1.15 -27.43
N ASN A 289 0.08 0.98 -28.64
CA ASN A 289 -0.56 2.06 -29.38
C ASN A 289 -1.75 2.66 -28.61
N ASN A 290 -2.60 1.81 -28.03
CA ASN A 290 -3.79 2.25 -27.29
C ASN A 290 -3.42 2.95 -25.96
N VAL A 291 -2.41 2.46 -25.25
CA VAL A 291 -1.87 3.14 -24.05
C VAL A 291 -1.36 4.55 -24.39
N ILE A 292 -0.72 4.71 -25.54
CA ILE A 292 -0.20 6.01 -26.00
C ILE A 292 -1.32 6.93 -26.50
N SER A 293 -2.31 6.42 -27.23
CA SER A 293 -3.43 7.24 -27.72
C SER A 293 -4.32 7.73 -26.59
N ILE A 294 -4.65 6.87 -25.61
CA ILE A 294 -5.43 7.28 -24.43
C ILE A 294 -4.65 8.31 -23.60
N GLY A 295 -3.34 8.10 -23.38
CA GLY A 295 -2.49 9.09 -22.71
C GLY A 295 -2.44 10.44 -23.44
N ARG A 296 -2.42 10.44 -24.77
CA ARG A 296 -2.52 11.66 -25.59
C ARG A 296 -3.86 12.37 -25.40
N MET A 297 -4.98 11.64 -25.41
CA MET A 297 -6.32 12.23 -25.24
C MET A 297 -6.45 13.00 -23.92
N PHE A 298 -5.89 12.51 -22.82
CA PHE A 298 -5.87 13.25 -21.54
C PHE A 298 -5.04 14.54 -21.62
N ILE A 299 -3.90 14.51 -22.32
CA ILE A 299 -3.06 15.70 -22.52
C ILE A 299 -3.75 16.74 -23.41
N GLU A 300 -4.40 16.31 -24.48
CA GLU A 300 -5.15 17.18 -25.39
C GLU A 300 -6.34 17.84 -24.68
N ARG A 301 -7.11 17.10 -23.87
CA ARG A 301 -8.18 17.67 -23.00
C ARG A 301 -7.65 18.72 -22.02
N LYS A 302 -6.47 18.48 -21.42
CA LYS A 302 -5.83 19.46 -20.54
C LYS A 302 -5.42 20.72 -21.32
N MET A 303 -4.91 20.58 -22.55
CA MET A 303 -4.58 21.71 -23.43
C MET A 303 -5.82 22.52 -23.80
N GLU A 304 -6.92 21.87 -24.19
CA GLU A 304 -8.21 22.53 -24.46
C GLU A 304 -8.72 23.31 -23.24
N THR A 305 -8.58 22.73 -22.05
CA THR A 305 -8.97 23.37 -20.79
C THR A 305 -8.12 24.61 -20.50
N LEU A 306 -6.80 24.51 -20.65
CA LEU A 306 -5.87 25.64 -20.47
C LEU A 306 -6.13 26.77 -21.48
N GLN A 307 -6.41 26.42 -22.74
CA GLN A 307 -6.75 27.41 -23.77
C GLN A 307 -8.03 28.15 -23.40
N ARG A 308 -9.10 27.43 -23.01
CA ARG A 308 -10.36 28.06 -22.57
C ARG A 308 -10.15 28.99 -21.36
N GLN A 309 -9.37 28.56 -20.36
CA GLN A 309 -9.03 29.40 -19.20
C GLN A 309 -8.28 30.68 -19.61
N MET A 310 -7.39 30.60 -20.60
CA MET A 310 -6.69 31.78 -21.14
C MET A 310 -7.65 32.72 -21.88
N ASP A 311 -8.56 32.18 -22.70
CA ASP A 311 -9.58 32.94 -23.44
C ASP A 311 -10.58 33.63 -22.49
N GLU A 312 -10.88 32.99 -21.34
CA GLU A 312 -11.69 33.53 -20.24
C GLU A 312 -10.94 34.52 -19.33
N GLY A 313 -9.64 34.75 -19.57
CA GLY A 313 -8.81 35.71 -18.82
C GLY A 313 -8.38 35.23 -17.42
N VAL A 314 -8.50 33.93 -17.13
CA VAL A 314 -8.12 33.34 -15.84
C VAL A 314 -6.60 33.29 -15.71
N LYS A 315 -6.04 34.09 -14.80
CA LYS A 315 -4.60 34.10 -14.50
C LYS A 315 -4.23 32.94 -13.57
N GLU A 316 -4.08 31.73 -14.12
CA GLU A 316 -3.35 30.67 -13.42
C GLU A 316 -1.85 31.03 -13.27
N GLY A 317 -1.20 30.46 -12.24
CA GLY A 317 0.22 30.65 -12.00
C GLY A 317 1.08 29.93 -13.04
N HIS A 318 1.40 30.62 -14.15
CA HIS A 318 2.25 30.09 -15.21
C HIS A 318 3.72 29.96 -14.79
N GLY A 319 4.35 28.84 -15.14
CA GLY A 319 5.79 28.60 -14.97
C GLY A 319 6.11 27.62 -13.84
N GLU A 320 7.10 27.94 -13.00
CA GLU A 320 7.58 27.01 -11.97
C GLU A 320 6.55 26.69 -10.87
N THR A 321 5.52 27.53 -10.71
CA THR A 321 4.40 27.31 -9.77
C THR A 321 3.26 26.46 -10.34
N SER A 322 3.27 26.13 -11.63
CA SER A 322 2.22 25.32 -12.26
C SER A 322 2.25 23.85 -11.78
N LYS A 323 1.11 23.16 -11.86
CA LYS A 323 1.00 21.70 -11.66
C LYS A 323 1.80 20.92 -12.73
N PHE A 324 1.95 19.60 -12.56
CA PHE A 324 2.89 18.77 -13.33
C PHE A 324 2.76 18.90 -14.86
N LEU A 325 1.59 18.60 -15.42
CA LEU A 325 1.40 18.57 -16.88
C LEU A 325 1.42 19.99 -17.46
N THR A 326 0.78 20.93 -16.77
CA THR A 326 0.78 22.35 -17.09
C THR A 326 2.21 22.89 -17.15
N TYR A 327 3.06 22.54 -16.19
CA TYR A 327 4.48 22.87 -16.19
C TYR A 327 5.19 22.30 -17.43
N LEU A 328 4.99 21.02 -17.75
CA LEU A 328 5.62 20.38 -18.92
C LEU A 328 5.20 21.02 -20.24
N LEU A 329 3.91 21.32 -20.42
CA LEU A 329 3.37 21.97 -21.62
C LEU A 329 3.93 23.40 -21.84
N THR A 330 4.36 24.09 -20.77
CA THR A 330 5.05 25.40 -20.89
C THR A 330 6.55 25.28 -21.25
N GLN A 331 7.15 24.09 -21.21
CA GLN A 331 8.58 23.92 -21.49
C GLN A 331 8.86 23.91 -23.00
N LYS A 332 9.33 25.04 -23.54
CA LYS A 332 9.76 25.19 -24.95
C LYS A 332 10.83 24.18 -25.42
N SER A 333 11.48 23.46 -24.52
CA SER A 333 12.46 22.40 -24.80
C SER A 333 11.85 21.03 -25.08
N LEU A 334 10.53 20.87 -24.91
CA LEU A 334 9.80 19.62 -25.14
C LEU A 334 8.75 19.80 -26.24
N SER A 335 8.65 18.82 -27.14
CA SER A 335 7.50 18.72 -28.06
C SER A 335 6.30 18.06 -27.36
N LEU A 336 5.09 18.23 -27.93
CA LEU A 336 3.90 17.53 -27.45
C LEU A 336 4.07 16.00 -27.47
N ASP A 337 4.78 15.46 -28.46
CA ASP A 337 5.03 14.02 -28.59
C ASP A 337 6.08 13.51 -27.58
N GLU A 338 7.04 14.35 -27.20
CA GLU A 338 7.99 14.08 -26.12
C GLU A 338 7.31 14.10 -24.75
N VAL A 339 6.41 15.07 -24.50
CA VAL A 339 5.56 15.13 -23.30
C VAL A 339 4.65 13.90 -23.24
N THR A 340 3.95 13.59 -24.33
CA THR A 340 3.05 12.43 -24.42
C THR A 340 3.79 11.12 -24.16
N SER A 341 4.90 10.89 -24.86
CA SER A 341 5.66 9.65 -24.73
C SER A 341 6.21 9.46 -23.32
N SER A 342 6.71 10.53 -22.71
CA SER A 342 7.27 10.52 -21.35
C SER A 342 6.19 10.41 -20.27
N ALA A 343 5.04 11.08 -20.39
CA ALA A 343 3.93 10.95 -19.45
C ALA A 343 3.38 9.51 -19.44
N VAL A 344 3.24 8.89 -20.62
CA VAL A 344 2.85 7.49 -20.76
C VAL A 344 3.88 6.53 -20.18
N ASP A 345 5.18 6.77 -20.40
CA ASP A 345 6.28 6.02 -19.79
C ASP A 345 6.24 6.10 -18.24
N LEU A 346 5.94 7.29 -17.70
CA LEU A 346 5.85 7.53 -16.25
C LEU A 346 4.64 6.85 -15.62
N LEU A 347 3.47 6.93 -16.26
CA LEU A 347 2.27 6.21 -15.85
C LEU A 347 2.57 4.71 -15.81
N SER A 348 3.04 4.16 -16.93
CA SER A 348 3.38 2.74 -17.06
C SER A 348 4.38 2.32 -15.97
N GLY A 349 5.47 3.05 -15.82
CA GLY A 349 6.50 2.76 -14.82
C GLY A 349 6.03 2.86 -13.36
N ALA A 350 4.93 3.57 -13.07
CA ALA A 350 4.41 3.75 -11.72
C ALA A 350 3.34 2.73 -11.32
N VAL A 351 2.47 2.29 -12.24
CA VAL A 351 1.30 1.46 -11.87
C VAL A 351 1.70 0.08 -11.36
N GLU A 352 2.39 -0.74 -12.16
CA GLU A 352 2.73 -2.12 -11.79
C GLU A 352 3.77 -2.16 -10.65
N THR A 353 4.65 -1.15 -10.55
CA THR A 353 5.68 -1.10 -9.51
C THR A 353 5.13 -0.68 -8.14
N THR A 354 4.28 0.34 -8.08
CA THR A 354 3.75 0.88 -6.82
C THR A 354 2.67 -0.03 -6.25
N SER A 355 1.82 -0.62 -7.10
CA SER A 355 0.84 -1.64 -6.68
C SER A 355 1.50 -2.87 -6.05
N ASN A 356 2.55 -3.43 -6.66
CA ASN A 356 3.29 -4.55 -6.08
C ASN A 356 4.10 -4.16 -4.84
N ALA A 357 4.64 -2.93 -4.76
CA ALA A 357 5.32 -2.43 -3.56
C ALA A 357 4.35 -2.33 -2.36
N MET A 358 3.13 -1.86 -2.61
CA MET A 358 2.06 -1.90 -1.61
C MET A 358 1.71 -3.35 -1.27
N LEU A 359 1.43 -4.20 -2.26
CA LEU A 359 1.02 -5.61 -2.08
C LEU A 359 1.98 -6.39 -1.17
N TRP A 360 3.29 -6.35 -1.44
CA TRP A 360 4.30 -7.00 -0.59
C TRP A 360 4.35 -6.40 0.82
N THR A 361 4.09 -5.10 0.97
CA THR A 361 4.02 -4.45 2.28
C THR A 361 2.77 -4.89 3.06
N LEU A 362 1.60 -4.98 2.42
CA LEU A 362 0.37 -5.48 3.03
C LEU A 362 0.53 -6.96 3.44
N TYR A 363 1.13 -7.81 2.58
CA TYR A 363 1.44 -9.21 2.89
C TYR A 363 2.35 -9.33 4.14
N CYS A 364 3.46 -8.58 4.17
CA CYS A 364 4.35 -8.59 5.33
C CYS A 364 3.61 -8.16 6.61
N LEU A 365 2.77 -7.13 6.56
CA LEU A 365 2.02 -6.64 7.72
C LEU A 365 0.87 -7.58 8.15
N ALA A 366 0.23 -8.26 7.20
CA ALA A 366 -0.83 -9.23 7.47
C ALA A 366 -0.30 -10.51 8.16
N LYS A 367 0.97 -10.86 7.91
CA LYS A 367 1.70 -11.95 8.58
C LYS A 367 2.27 -11.61 9.97
N HIS A 368 2.36 -10.33 10.34
CA HIS A 368 3.02 -9.87 11.57
C HIS A 368 2.10 -8.94 12.38
N PRO A 369 1.08 -9.48 13.07
CA PRO A 369 0.06 -8.67 13.76
C PRO A 369 0.63 -7.73 14.83
N GLU A 370 1.68 -8.15 15.54
CA GLU A 370 2.37 -7.37 16.56
C GLU A 370 3.08 -6.15 15.96
N ILE A 371 3.77 -6.30 14.83
CA ILE A 371 4.39 -5.19 14.08
C ILE A 371 3.29 -4.28 13.50
N GLN A 372 2.20 -4.85 13.01
CA GLN A 372 1.07 -4.09 12.48
C GLN A 372 0.41 -3.22 13.56
N ASP A 373 0.21 -3.74 14.77
CA ASP A 373 -0.35 -3.01 15.90
C ASP A 373 0.64 -1.98 16.49
N GLU A 374 1.96 -2.23 16.44
CA GLU A 374 2.98 -1.20 16.75
C GLU A 374 2.88 0.00 15.78
N ILE A 375 2.83 -0.27 14.47
CA ILE A 375 2.70 0.78 13.44
C ILE A 375 1.37 1.53 13.58
N TYR A 376 0.26 0.82 13.82
CA TYR A 376 -1.04 1.44 14.07
C TYR A 376 -1.01 2.38 15.28
N ASN A 377 -0.40 1.96 16.40
CA ASN A 377 -0.23 2.82 17.57
C ASN A 377 0.66 4.05 17.28
N SER A 378 1.67 3.92 16.42
CA SER A 378 2.46 5.06 15.96
C SER A 378 1.65 6.02 15.07
N ILE A 379 0.81 5.50 14.17
CA ILE A 379 -0.08 6.30 13.31
C ILE A 379 -1.08 7.07 14.18
N ARG A 380 -1.73 6.39 15.12
CA ARG A 380 -2.71 6.99 16.04
C ARG A 380 -2.14 8.17 16.83
N LYS A 381 -0.88 8.08 17.27
CA LYS A 381 -0.17 9.18 17.95
C LYS A 381 0.20 10.34 17.02
N ALA A 382 0.46 10.09 15.74
CA ALA A 382 0.94 11.09 14.78
C ALA A 382 -0.18 11.80 13.99
N VAL A 383 -1.31 11.11 13.77
CA VAL A 383 -2.40 11.52 12.86
C VAL A 383 -3.78 11.47 13.53
N GLY A 384 -3.93 10.71 14.62
CA GLY A 384 -5.24 10.33 15.15
C GLY A 384 -5.93 9.26 14.31
N ASP A 385 -7.15 8.90 14.70
CA ASP A 385 -7.89 7.78 14.11
C ASP A 385 -8.40 8.09 12.68
N ASN A 386 -8.74 9.35 12.38
CA ASN A 386 -9.30 9.78 11.08
C ASN A 386 -8.62 11.03 10.46
N GLY A 387 -7.42 11.41 10.92
CA GLY A 387 -6.77 12.63 10.45
C GLY A 387 -6.26 12.54 9.01
N GLU A 388 -6.22 13.68 8.32
CA GLU A 388 -5.64 13.80 6.99
C GLU A 388 -4.10 13.88 7.03
N ILE A 389 -3.42 13.17 6.11
CA ILE A 389 -1.96 13.09 6.11
C ILE A 389 -1.38 14.34 5.43
N THR A 390 -0.97 15.31 6.25
CA THR A 390 -0.31 16.55 5.78
C THR A 390 1.19 16.34 5.49
N PRO A 391 1.83 17.23 4.72
CA PRO A 391 3.29 17.23 4.51
C PRO A 391 4.14 17.21 5.79
N GLN A 392 3.66 17.85 6.86
CA GLN A 392 4.31 17.86 8.17
C GLN A 392 4.18 16.49 8.84
N ILE A 393 2.98 15.89 8.80
CA ILE A 393 2.70 14.55 9.33
C ILE A 393 3.52 13.49 8.59
N LEU A 394 3.66 13.59 7.26
CA LEU A 394 4.53 12.71 6.47
C LEU A 394 5.95 12.63 7.03
N GLY A 395 6.49 13.70 7.64
CA GLY A 395 7.76 13.68 8.36
C GLY A 395 7.82 12.60 9.45
N ASN A 396 6.76 12.52 10.25
CA ASN A 396 6.68 11.76 11.50
C ASN A 396 6.25 10.28 11.35
N LEU A 397 5.85 9.85 10.15
CA LEU A 397 5.46 8.46 9.86
C LEU A 397 6.68 7.50 9.77
N SER A 398 7.54 7.48 10.79
CA SER A 398 8.78 6.69 10.82
C SER A 398 8.54 5.18 10.64
N HIS A 399 7.60 4.61 11.38
CA HIS A 399 7.30 3.18 11.32
C HIS A 399 6.64 2.76 9.98
N VAL A 400 5.85 3.63 9.34
CA VAL A 400 5.28 3.39 7.99
C VAL A 400 6.35 3.47 6.90
N LYS A 401 7.32 4.38 7.04
CA LYS A 401 8.50 4.44 6.16
C LYS A 401 9.38 3.20 6.32
N ALA A 402 9.50 2.71 7.54
CA ALA A 402 10.29 1.54 7.89
C ALA A 402 9.65 0.23 7.38
N SER A 403 8.33 0.09 7.47
CA SER A 403 7.60 -1.09 7.00
C SER A 403 7.71 -1.29 5.49
N LEU A 404 7.60 -0.20 4.71
CA LEU A 404 7.85 -0.23 3.26
C LEU A 404 9.32 -0.57 2.93
N LYS A 405 10.29 0.07 3.62
CA LYS A 405 11.72 -0.19 3.39
C LYS A 405 12.09 -1.65 3.62
N GLU A 406 11.54 -2.25 4.67
CA GLU A 406 11.80 -3.65 5.02
C GLU A 406 11.10 -4.62 4.06
N ALA A 407 9.86 -4.31 3.65
CA ALA A 407 9.14 -5.10 2.67
C ALA A 407 9.89 -5.11 1.32
N LEU A 408 10.39 -3.96 0.88
CA LEU A 408 11.20 -3.84 -0.34
C LEU A 408 12.62 -4.40 -0.21
N ARG A 409 13.15 -4.55 1.01
CA ARG A 409 14.42 -5.29 1.25
C ARG A 409 14.21 -6.78 1.01
N LEU A 410 13.13 -7.36 1.55
CA LEU A 410 12.79 -8.77 1.34
C LEU A 410 12.33 -9.02 -0.12
N TYR A 411 11.45 -8.17 -0.63
CA TYR A 411 10.77 -8.32 -1.93
C TYR A 411 11.02 -7.10 -2.83
N PRO A 412 12.24 -6.94 -3.37
CA PRO A 412 12.58 -5.80 -4.22
C PRO A 412 11.90 -5.92 -5.59
N ILE A 413 11.06 -4.94 -5.92
CA ILE A 413 10.31 -4.84 -7.20
C ILE A 413 11.21 -5.02 -8.43
N THR A 414 12.45 -4.53 -8.35
CA THR A 414 13.52 -4.87 -9.30
C THR A 414 14.63 -5.60 -8.55
N TYR A 415 14.96 -6.83 -8.97
CA TYR A 415 15.98 -7.65 -8.32
C TYR A 415 17.42 -7.17 -8.56
N ALA A 416 17.61 -6.36 -9.59
CA ALA A 416 18.88 -5.77 -9.95
C ALA A 416 18.71 -4.38 -10.61
N THR A 417 19.72 -3.52 -10.46
CA THR A 417 19.82 -2.26 -11.23
C THR A 417 21.08 -2.31 -12.10
N SER A 418 20.96 -1.84 -13.34
CA SER A 418 22.02 -1.95 -14.35
C SER A 418 22.73 -0.62 -14.64
N ARG A 419 23.94 -0.74 -15.19
CA ARG A 419 24.65 0.28 -15.98
C ARG A 419 25.38 -0.36 -17.16
N ILE A 420 25.72 0.46 -18.14
CA ILE A 420 26.79 0.18 -19.10
C ILE A 420 27.93 1.15 -18.74
N LEU A 421 29.13 0.63 -18.51
CA LEU A 421 30.29 1.44 -18.17
C LEU A 421 30.66 2.39 -19.32
N GLN A 422 30.98 3.64 -19.00
CA GLN A 422 31.43 4.64 -19.98
C GLN A 422 32.95 4.70 -20.08
N ASP A 423 33.62 4.46 -18.95
CA ASP A 423 35.08 4.42 -18.81
C ASP A 423 35.50 3.09 -18.17
N ASP A 424 36.78 2.75 -18.31
CA ASP A 424 37.42 1.63 -17.63
C ASP A 424 37.49 1.89 -16.11
N ILE A 425 37.25 0.87 -15.28
CA ILE A 425 37.19 1.02 -13.81
C ILE A 425 37.61 -0.27 -13.10
N GLU A 426 38.33 -0.13 -11.97
CA GLU A 426 38.61 -1.25 -11.08
C GLU A 426 37.48 -1.48 -10.06
N VAL A 427 36.94 -2.71 -10.04
CA VAL A 427 35.88 -3.13 -9.12
C VAL A 427 36.17 -4.55 -8.63
N CYS A 428 36.04 -4.79 -7.32
CA CYS A 428 36.36 -6.06 -6.66
C CYS A 428 37.80 -6.59 -6.94
N GLY A 429 38.75 -5.69 -7.20
CA GLY A 429 40.13 -6.04 -7.57
C GLY A 429 40.26 -6.61 -8.99
N TYR A 430 39.36 -6.23 -9.89
CA TYR A 430 39.37 -6.56 -11.32
C TYR A 430 39.22 -5.32 -12.19
N HIS A 431 39.95 -5.26 -13.29
CA HIS A 431 39.81 -4.23 -14.32
C HIS A 431 38.60 -4.53 -15.21
N LEU A 432 37.57 -3.68 -15.18
CA LEU A 432 36.38 -3.77 -16.02
C LEU A 432 36.45 -2.72 -17.15
N PRO A 433 36.44 -3.12 -18.44
CA PRO A 433 36.52 -2.18 -19.55
C PRO A 433 35.21 -1.43 -19.80
N ALA A 434 35.32 -0.25 -20.40
CA ALA A 434 34.20 0.51 -20.94
C ALA A 434 33.30 -0.35 -21.87
N GLY A 435 32.00 -0.05 -21.89
CA GLY A 435 31.00 -0.85 -22.59
C GLY A 435 30.55 -2.12 -21.85
N THR A 436 31.20 -2.52 -20.75
CA THR A 436 30.74 -3.66 -19.95
C THR A 436 29.37 -3.37 -19.32
N HIS A 437 28.42 -4.29 -19.51
CA HIS A 437 27.13 -4.26 -18.80
C HIS A 437 27.29 -4.83 -17.39
N VAL A 438 27.02 -3.99 -16.40
CA VAL A 438 27.18 -4.28 -14.97
C VAL A 438 25.82 -4.20 -14.26
N GLN A 439 25.58 -5.08 -13.29
CA GLN A 439 24.36 -5.10 -12.48
C GLN A 439 24.65 -5.26 -10.99
N ALA A 440 23.99 -4.46 -10.15
CA ALA A 440 23.95 -4.71 -8.70
C ALA A 440 22.90 -5.77 -8.37
N ASN A 441 23.29 -6.82 -7.66
CA ASN A 441 22.40 -7.86 -7.15
C ASN A 441 21.67 -7.38 -5.89
N ILE A 442 20.61 -6.57 -6.06
CA ILE A 442 19.83 -5.99 -4.96
C ILE A 442 19.26 -7.10 -4.06
N PHE A 443 18.75 -8.19 -4.65
CA PHE A 443 18.17 -9.31 -3.92
C PHE A 443 19.20 -10.06 -3.06
N GLY A 444 20.40 -10.30 -3.60
CA GLY A 444 21.51 -10.93 -2.87
C GLY A 444 22.08 -10.04 -1.78
N MET A 445 22.33 -8.75 -2.06
CA MET A 445 22.80 -7.77 -1.08
C MET A 445 21.84 -7.66 0.11
N SER A 446 20.54 -7.59 -0.16
CA SER A 446 19.48 -7.52 0.86
C SER A 446 19.40 -8.75 1.77
N ARG A 447 20.00 -9.88 1.35
CA ARG A 447 20.05 -11.16 2.06
C ARG A 447 21.43 -11.50 2.63
N ASN A 448 22.38 -10.58 2.56
CA ASN A 448 23.71 -10.75 3.13
C ASN A 448 23.68 -10.43 4.64
N GLU A 449 23.89 -11.44 5.47
CA GLU A 449 23.85 -11.32 6.93
C GLU A 449 24.88 -10.33 7.51
N LYS A 450 26.00 -10.11 6.81
CA LYS A 450 27.01 -9.08 7.18
C LYS A 450 26.50 -7.66 6.98
N LEU A 451 25.50 -7.46 6.12
CA LEU A 451 24.85 -6.17 5.86
C LEU A 451 23.55 -6.03 6.65
N PHE A 452 22.78 -7.12 6.78
CA PHE A 452 21.49 -7.17 7.45
C PHE A 452 21.42 -8.39 8.38
N PRO A 453 21.66 -8.22 9.70
CA PRO A 453 21.47 -9.29 10.68
C PRO A 453 20.03 -9.84 10.64
N GLU A 454 19.89 -11.15 10.76
CA GLU A 454 18.62 -11.88 10.55
C GLU A 454 17.95 -11.44 9.22
N PRO A 455 18.58 -11.72 8.07
CA PRO A 455 18.21 -11.13 6.78
C PRO A 455 16.90 -11.67 6.19
N LEU A 456 16.37 -12.78 6.69
CA LEU A 456 15.11 -13.34 6.20
C LEU A 456 13.90 -12.84 6.99
N GLU A 457 14.12 -12.28 8.19
CA GLU A 457 13.06 -11.77 9.07
C GLU A 457 12.56 -10.39 8.65
N TYR A 458 11.25 -10.18 8.75
CA TYR A 458 10.62 -8.88 8.52
C TYR A 458 10.70 -8.02 9.78
N ARG A 459 11.72 -7.14 9.86
CA ARG A 459 11.97 -6.32 11.05
C ARG A 459 12.06 -4.82 10.71
N PRO A 460 10.93 -4.12 10.53
CA PRO A 460 10.90 -2.69 10.21
C PRO A 460 11.74 -1.83 11.16
N ASN A 461 11.78 -2.16 12.45
CA ASN A 461 12.48 -1.39 13.47
C ASN A 461 14.01 -1.27 13.23
N ARG A 462 14.62 -2.08 12.34
CA ARG A 462 16.00 -1.85 11.87
C ARG A 462 16.18 -0.51 11.13
N TRP A 463 15.11 0.08 10.62
CA TRP A 463 15.11 1.36 9.90
C TRP A 463 14.65 2.55 10.75
N VAL A 464 14.34 2.33 12.03
CA VAL A 464 13.81 3.34 12.97
C VAL A 464 14.92 3.80 13.92
N GLY A 465 14.97 5.11 14.18
CA GLY A 465 15.92 5.72 15.12
C GLY A 465 17.36 5.87 14.58
N THR A 466 18.19 6.52 15.38
CA THR A 466 19.62 6.79 15.11
C THR A 466 20.51 5.87 15.96
N ASN A 467 20.46 4.56 15.71
CA ASN A 467 21.44 3.66 16.31
C ASN A 467 22.79 3.84 15.59
N PRO A 468 23.91 4.16 16.26
CA PRO A 468 25.23 4.23 15.62
C PRO A 468 25.67 2.90 14.95
N ASP A 469 25.15 1.76 15.40
CA ASP A 469 25.36 0.46 14.74
C ASP A 469 24.51 0.26 13.47
N ASN A 470 23.47 1.08 13.23
CA ASN A 470 22.75 1.12 11.96
C ASN A 470 23.60 1.80 10.87
N ARG A 471 24.71 1.16 10.48
CA ARG A 471 25.53 1.54 9.32
C ARG A 471 24.83 1.29 7.99
N PHE A 472 23.50 1.42 7.93
CA PHE A 472 22.72 1.40 6.69
C PHE A 472 22.99 2.68 5.89
N LYS A 473 24.20 2.75 5.31
CA LYS A 473 24.55 3.74 4.28
C LYS A 473 23.43 3.74 3.23
N ALA A 474 23.11 4.90 2.67
CA ALA A 474 22.07 5.00 1.63
C ALA A 474 22.33 4.08 0.41
N ILE A 475 23.58 3.65 0.21
CA ILE A 475 24.01 2.70 -0.83
C ILE A 475 23.66 1.22 -0.52
N TYR A 476 23.33 0.87 0.73
CA TYR A 476 22.92 -0.51 1.10
C TYR A 476 21.44 -0.77 0.79
N ASN A 477 20.67 0.27 0.47
CA ASN A 477 19.28 0.15 0.03
C ASN A 477 19.12 0.70 -1.41
N LEU A 478 19.36 -0.18 -2.39
CA LEU A 478 19.34 0.12 -3.82
C LEU A 478 17.99 -0.10 -4.50
N VAL A 479 16.88 -0.29 -3.77
CA VAL A 479 15.56 -0.65 -4.35
C VAL A 479 15.01 0.42 -5.30
N TRP A 480 15.41 1.68 -5.12
CA TRP A 480 15.09 2.81 -6.00
C TRP A 480 16.22 3.13 -7.01
N GLY A 481 17.28 2.32 -7.04
CA GLY A 481 18.56 2.66 -7.63
C GLY A 481 19.29 3.79 -6.89
N HIS A 482 20.44 4.18 -7.43
CA HIS A 482 21.26 5.29 -6.94
C HIS A 482 21.84 6.08 -8.13
N GLY A 483 22.45 7.24 -7.87
CA GLY A 483 23.07 8.10 -8.89
C GLY A 483 22.07 8.93 -9.71
N ALA A 484 22.57 9.60 -10.75
CA ALA A 484 21.79 10.56 -11.56
C ALA A 484 20.53 9.93 -12.19
N ARG A 485 20.55 8.61 -12.47
CA ARG A 485 19.45 7.83 -13.06
C ARG A 485 18.73 6.90 -12.07
N MET A 486 18.76 7.21 -10.77
CA MET A 486 17.82 6.60 -9.81
C MET A 486 16.35 6.83 -10.21
N CYS A 487 15.43 6.01 -9.69
CA CYS A 487 13.99 6.09 -9.99
C CYS A 487 13.46 7.53 -9.88
N ILE A 488 12.83 8.03 -10.95
CA ILE A 488 12.30 9.41 -10.97
C ILE A 488 11.03 9.54 -10.13
N GLY A 489 10.19 8.50 -10.13
CA GLY A 489 8.94 8.46 -9.36
C GLY A 489 9.13 8.21 -7.87
N ARG A 490 10.36 8.01 -7.38
CA ARG A 490 10.64 7.59 -5.99
C ARG A 490 9.85 8.40 -4.96
N ARG A 491 9.85 9.74 -5.07
CA ARG A 491 9.19 10.59 -4.07
C ARG A 491 7.67 10.53 -4.13
N ILE A 492 7.12 10.42 -5.34
CA ILE A 492 5.69 10.24 -5.57
C ILE A 492 5.25 8.89 -5.00
N ALA A 493 5.92 7.80 -5.39
CA ALA A 493 5.62 6.45 -4.91
C ALA A 493 5.82 6.30 -3.39
N GLU A 494 6.90 6.86 -2.81
CA GLU A 494 7.09 6.93 -1.35
C GLU A 494 5.88 7.62 -0.68
N GLN A 495 5.49 8.83 -1.14
CA GLN A 495 4.38 9.58 -0.53
C GLN A 495 3.03 8.88 -0.71
N GLU A 496 2.71 8.41 -1.91
CA GLU A 496 1.49 7.69 -2.26
C GLU A 496 1.30 6.44 -1.39
N ILE A 497 2.35 5.62 -1.28
CA ILE A 497 2.33 4.43 -0.41
C ILE A 497 2.16 4.85 1.05
N PHE A 498 2.89 5.86 1.55
CA PHE A 498 2.76 6.26 2.96
C PHE A 498 1.36 6.77 3.30
N ILE A 499 0.74 7.59 2.44
CA ILE A 499 -0.62 8.10 2.66
C ILE A 499 -1.62 6.94 2.64
N THR A 500 -1.59 6.10 1.60
CA THR A 500 -2.58 5.02 1.43
C THR A 500 -2.41 3.95 2.50
N LEU A 501 -1.19 3.51 2.79
CA LEU A 501 -0.91 2.52 3.84
C LEU A 501 -1.33 3.03 5.22
N THR A 502 -1.16 4.33 5.49
CA THR A 502 -1.64 4.95 6.73
C THR A 502 -3.16 4.88 6.82
N LYS A 503 -3.90 5.25 5.76
CA LYS A 503 -5.37 5.16 5.77
C LYS A 503 -5.89 3.73 5.83
N ILE A 504 -5.23 2.77 5.17
CA ILE A 504 -5.54 1.33 5.30
C ILE A 504 -5.36 0.90 6.76
N LEU A 505 -4.22 1.20 7.38
CA LEU A 505 -3.94 0.80 8.77
C LEU A 505 -4.82 1.53 9.80
N GLN A 506 -5.31 2.75 9.52
CA GLN A 506 -6.34 3.42 10.34
C GLN A 506 -7.66 2.65 10.32
N ASN A 507 -8.07 2.14 9.15
CA ASN A 507 -9.40 1.56 8.93
C ASN A 507 -9.46 0.03 9.09
N PHE A 508 -8.34 -0.68 8.93
CA PHE A 508 -8.31 -2.14 8.84
C PHE A 508 -7.20 -2.78 9.67
N ARG A 509 -7.51 -3.95 10.22
CA ARG A 509 -6.56 -4.96 10.69
C ARG A 509 -6.46 -5.99 9.58
N MET A 510 -5.24 -6.21 9.08
CA MET A 510 -5.00 -7.17 8.01
C MET A 510 -4.57 -8.52 8.59
N GLU A 511 -5.06 -9.60 8.01
CA GLU A 511 -4.68 -10.97 8.39
C GLU A 511 -4.43 -11.83 7.15
N TYR A 512 -3.50 -12.77 7.28
CA TYR A 512 -3.15 -13.74 6.24
C TYR A 512 -3.04 -15.14 6.87
N HIS A 513 -3.88 -16.07 6.40
CA HIS A 513 -4.08 -17.40 6.99
C HIS A 513 -3.76 -18.55 6.02
N GLU A 514 -3.19 -18.23 4.85
CA GLU A 514 -2.81 -19.20 3.81
C GLU A 514 -1.31 -19.53 3.90
N GLU A 515 -0.84 -20.50 3.11
CA GLU A 515 0.58 -20.80 2.96
C GLU A 515 1.38 -19.64 2.35
N ASP A 516 2.65 -19.51 2.72
CA ASP A 516 3.56 -18.49 2.18
C ASP A 516 3.63 -18.50 0.64
N VAL A 517 3.59 -17.29 0.05
CA VAL A 517 3.79 -17.09 -1.39
C VAL A 517 5.26 -16.99 -1.74
N GLU A 518 5.61 -17.53 -2.90
CA GLU A 518 6.95 -17.44 -3.46
C GLU A 518 7.06 -16.21 -4.38
N PRO A 519 8.16 -15.44 -4.33
CA PRO A 519 8.40 -14.40 -5.33
C PRO A 519 8.65 -15.02 -6.71
N VAL A 520 8.10 -14.40 -7.74
CA VAL A 520 8.42 -14.64 -9.16
C VAL A 520 8.57 -13.33 -9.89
N LEU A 521 9.29 -13.35 -11.01
CA LEU A 521 9.40 -12.22 -11.91
C LEU A 521 8.34 -12.30 -13.01
N ASN A 522 7.52 -11.27 -13.10
CA ASN A 522 6.65 -10.95 -14.23
C ASN A 522 6.86 -9.47 -14.59
N THR A 523 7.97 -9.17 -15.29
CA THR A 523 8.58 -7.82 -15.41
C THR A 523 9.09 -7.26 -14.07
N VAL A 524 8.23 -7.18 -13.06
CA VAL A 524 8.55 -6.86 -11.65
C VAL A 524 8.47 -8.11 -10.77
N MET A 525 8.87 -8.01 -9.51
CA MET A 525 8.66 -9.07 -8.51
C MET A 525 7.21 -9.10 -8.02
N THR A 526 6.50 -10.18 -8.33
CA THR A 526 5.11 -10.46 -7.90
C THR A 526 5.06 -11.76 -7.07
N PRO A 527 4.00 -12.00 -6.28
CA PRO A 527 3.67 -13.34 -5.80
C PRO A 527 3.48 -14.35 -6.94
N ASP A 528 3.67 -15.64 -6.65
CA ASP A 528 3.43 -16.75 -7.58
C ASP A 528 1.96 -17.17 -7.67
N ARG A 529 1.17 -16.86 -6.63
CA ARG A 529 -0.27 -17.09 -6.52
C ARG A 529 -0.99 -15.87 -5.92
N PRO A 530 -2.30 -15.66 -6.21
CA PRO A 530 -3.03 -14.52 -5.66
C PRO A 530 -3.07 -14.50 -4.13
N LEU A 531 -2.97 -13.31 -3.55
CA LEU A 531 -2.93 -13.09 -2.10
C LEU A 531 -4.33 -12.88 -1.52
N ARG A 532 -4.72 -13.77 -0.60
CA ARG A 532 -5.97 -13.69 0.16
C ARG A 532 -5.76 -12.99 1.50
N ILE A 533 -5.62 -11.67 1.45
CA ILE A 533 -5.53 -10.83 2.64
C ILE A 533 -6.94 -10.47 3.10
N LYS A 534 -7.24 -10.69 4.39
CA LYS A 534 -8.49 -10.27 5.01
C LYS A 534 -8.34 -8.88 5.60
N PHE A 535 -9.24 -7.97 5.26
CA PHE A 535 -9.28 -6.58 5.71
C PHE A 535 -10.40 -6.42 6.75
N LEU A 536 -10.11 -6.81 7.99
CA LEU A 536 -11.07 -6.71 9.08
C LEU A 536 -11.21 -5.24 9.53
N PRO A 537 -12.39 -4.62 9.52
CA PRO A 537 -12.54 -3.24 9.95
C PRO A 537 -12.03 -3.05 11.39
N ARG A 538 -11.06 -2.15 11.60
CA ARG A 538 -10.69 -1.69 12.93
C ARG A 538 -11.90 -0.95 13.47
N ARG A 539 -12.65 -1.62 14.35
CA ARG A 539 -13.74 -1.00 15.10
C ARG A 539 -13.16 0.16 15.89
N THR A 540 -13.30 1.37 15.36
CA THR A 540 -13.28 2.57 16.17
C THR A 540 -14.28 2.31 17.29
N LEU A 541 -13.81 2.23 18.54
CA LEU A 541 -14.65 2.29 19.72
C LEU A 541 -15.20 3.72 19.85
N ILE A 542 -15.97 4.13 18.84
CA ILE A 542 -17.04 5.08 19.06
C ILE A 542 -17.96 4.33 20.02
N LEU A 543 -17.93 4.75 21.28
CA LEU A 543 -18.99 4.47 22.24
C LEU A 543 -20.25 5.23 21.79
N LEU A 544 -20.73 4.93 20.58
CA LEU A 544 -22.04 5.30 20.07
C LEU A 544 -22.98 4.44 20.90
N PRO A 545 -23.57 5.04 21.95
CA PRO A 545 -23.59 4.34 23.20
C PRO A 545 -24.70 3.30 23.19
N LEU A 546 -24.51 2.23 23.96
CA LEU A 546 -25.62 1.34 24.34
C LEU A 546 -26.80 2.15 24.89
N SER A 547 -26.54 3.34 25.48
CA SER A 547 -27.60 4.26 25.90
C SER A 547 -28.44 4.84 24.76
N LEU A 548 -27.96 5.00 23.52
CA LEU A 548 -28.80 5.54 22.42
C LEU A 548 -29.81 4.52 21.90
N SER A 549 -29.39 3.25 21.77
CA SER A 549 -30.29 2.15 21.41
C SER A 549 -31.24 1.82 22.56
N LEU A 550 -30.78 1.84 23.82
CA LEU A 550 -31.64 1.75 25.00
C LEU A 550 -32.60 2.95 25.12
N PHE A 551 -32.18 4.17 24.74
CA PHE A 551 -33.05 5.35 24.75
C PHE A 551 -34.13 5.24 23.67
N ALA A 552 -33.78 4.81 22.45
CA ALA A 552 -34.75 4.52 21.39
C ALA A 552 -35.74 3.41 21.79
N LEU A 553 -35.26 2.36 22.46
CA LEU A 553 -36.10 1.30 23.01
C LEU A 553 -37.03 1.82 24.14
N SER A 554 -36.53 2.71 24.99
CA SER A 554 -37.34 3.34 26.04
C SER A 554 -38.41 4.27 25.47
N LEU A 555 -38.12 4.97 24.36
CA LEU A 555 -39.04 5.88 23.70
C LEU A 555 -40.13 5.12 22.93
N SER A 556 -39.81 3.97 22.33
CA SER A 556 -40.79 3.11 21.66
C SER A 556 -41.67 2.35 22.67
N LEU A 557 -41.12 1.90 23.80
CA LEU A 557 -41.89 1.35 24.92
C LEU A 557 -42.80 2.42 25.54
N LEU A 558 -42.34 3.66 25.68
CA LEU A 558 -43.16 4.78 26.13
C LEU A 558 -44.31 5.06 25.15
N ALA A 559 -44.04 5.12 23.84
CA ALA A 559 -45.06 5.31 22.81
C ALA A 559 -46.10 4.17 22.79
N LEU A 560 -45.67 2.92 22.97
CA LEU A 560 -46.55 1.76 23.09
C LEU A 560 -47.40 1.83 24.37
N SER A 561 -46.83 2.26 25.50
CA SER A 561 -47.59 2.47 26.74
C SER A 561 -48.62 3.59 26.61
N LEU A 562 -48.27 4.68 25.90
CA LEU A 562 -49.18 5.77 25.62
C LEU A 562 -50.33 5.31 24.72
N SER A 563 -50.04 4.56 23.64
CA SER A 563 -51.08 4.05 22.73
C SER A 563 -51.99 3.01 23.38
N LEU A 564 -51.46 2.13 24.24
CA LEU A 564 -52.29 1.25 25.07
C LEU A 564 -53.14 2.03 26.07
N SER A 565 -52.56 3.02 26.76
CA SER A 565 -53.32 3.82 27.73
C SER A 565 -54.43 4.63 27.06
N LEU A 566 -54.16 5.20 25.87
CA LEU A 566 -55.13 5.97 25.10
C LEU A 566 -56.22 5.06 24.53
N SER A 567 -55.86 3.90 23.97
CA SER A 567 -56.84 2.94 23.45
C SER A 567 -57.70 2.30 24.55
N LEU A 568 -57.13 1.94 25.71
CA LEU A 568 -57.93 1.50 26.87
C LEU A 568 -58.83 2.62 27.39
N SER A 569 -58.34 3.87 27.48
CA SER A 569 -59.16 5.01 27.92
C SER A 569 -60.31 5.29 26.96
N LEU A 570 -60.07 5.19 25.65
CA LEU A 570 -61.06 5.43 24.61
C LEU A 570 -62.07 4.27 24.55
N SER A 571 -61.64 3.02 24.71
CA SER A 571 -62.55 1.86 24.78
C SER A 571 -63.39 1.84 26.06
N LEU A 572 -62.84 2.25 27.21
CA LEU A 572 -63.65 2.44 28.43
C LEU A 572 -64.60 3.65 28.32
N SER A 573 -64.25 4.68 27.54
CA SER A 573 -65.10 5.86 27.37
C SER A 573 -66.36 5.62 26.50
N LEU A 574 -66.41 4.50 25.76
CA LEU A 574 -67.51 4.21 24.83
C LEU A 574 -68.59 3.26 25.38
N SER A 575 -68.44 2.77 26.61
CA SER A 575 -69.49 2.10 27.38
C SER A 575 -70.04 3.05 28.44
N LEU A 576 -71.30 3.45 28.31
CA LEU A 576 -71.92 4.56 29.04
C LEU A 576 -72.06 4.38 30.56
N PHE A 577 -72.02 5.52 31.26
CA PHE A 577 -72.64 5.79 32.57
C PHE A 577 -71.98 5.26 33.87
N ALA A 578 -70.96 5.98 34.37
CA ALA A 578 -70.81 6.34 35.81
C ALA A 578 -69.63 7.33 36.03
N LEU A 579 -69.92 8.64 36.06
CA LEU A 579 -68.91 9.68 36.25
C LEU A 579 -68.58 9.87 37.74
N SER A 580 -67.56 9.17 38.26
CA SER A 580 -66.78 9.57 39.47
C SER A 580 -65.69 8.57 39.89
N LEU A 581 -65.87 7.27 39.65
CA LEU A 581 -64.95 6.22 40.16
C LEU A 581 -63.75 5.93 39.24
N SER A 582 -63.83 6.29 37.95
CA SER A 582 -62.79 6.01 36.95
C SER A 582 -61.56 6.92 37.04
N LEU A 583 -61.72 8.14 37.57
CA LEU A 583 -60.65 9.14 37.62
C LEU A 583 -59.64 8.87 38.77
N SER A 584 -60.10 8.32 39.89
CA SER A 584 -59.23 7.97 41.03
C SER A 584 -58.45 6.67 40.78
N LEU A 585 -59.07 5.67 40.15
CA LEU A 585 -58.44 4.37 39.90
C LEU A 585 -57.38 4.43 38.79
N SER A 586 -57.61 5.20 37.73
CA SER A 586 -56.63 5.40 36.65
C SER A 586 -55.42 6.22 37.09
N LEU A 587 -55.62 7.27 37.87
CA LEU A 587 -54.54 8.11 38.40
C LEU A 587 -53.70 7.37 39.45
N SER A 588 -54.32 6.57 40.33
CA SER A 588 -53.59 5.78 41.33
C SER A 588 -52.79 4.63 40.71
N LEU A 589 -53.36 3.90 39.74
CA LEU A 589 -52.65 2.78 39.09
C LEU A 589 -51.47 3.26 38.22
N SER A 590 -51.60 4.40 37.55
CA SER A 590 -50.50 5.00 36.76
C SER A 590 -49.38 5.56 37.65
N LEU A 591 -49.70 6.22 38.77
CA LEU A 591 -48.70 6.61 39.78
C LEU A 591 -48.02 5.39 40.42
N PHE A 592 -48.76 4.31 40.71
CA PHE A 592 -48.18 3.11 41.32
C PHE A 592 -47.24 2.37 40.36
N CYS A 593 -47.62 2.19 39.09
CA CYS A 593 -46.74 1.58 38.08
C CYS A 593 -45.50 2.44 37.77
N SER A 594 -45.65 3.75 37.62
CA SER A 594 -44.51 4.64 37.35
C SER A 594 -43.54 4.73 38.53
N LEU A 595 -44.05 4.86 39.76
CA LEU A 595 -43.22 4.92 40.96
C LEU A 595 -42.52 3.58 41.26
N SER A 596 -43.20 2.45 41.09
CA SER A 596 -42.59 1.11 41.29
C SER A 596 -41.54 0.77 40.24
N LEU A 597 -41.76 1.10 38.97
CA LEU A 597 -40.73 0.95 37.92
C LEU A 597 -39.53 1.88 38.16
N PHE A 598 -39.77 3.12 38.61
CA PHE A 598 -38.69 4.04 38.97
C PHE A 598 -37.87 3.54 40.17
N LEU A 599 -38.53 3.10 41.25
CA LEU A 599 -37.84 2.53 42.42
C LEU A 599 -37.02 1.28 42.05
N THR A 600 -37.58 0.37 41.26
CA THR A 600 -36.92 -0.89 40.90
C THR A 600 -35.68 -0.64 40.03
N ASN A 601 -35.76 0.26 39.03
CA ASN A 601 -34.62 0.57 38.17
C ASN A 601 -33.54 1.39 38.89
N CYS A 602 -33.92 2.46 39.60
CA CYS A 602 -32.97 3.39 40.20
C CYS A 602 -32.38 2.91 41.54
N VAL A 603 -33.14 2.18 42.36
CA VAL A 603 -32.71 1.80 43.73
C VAL A 603 -32.14 0.37 43.78
N ILE A 604 -32.54 -0.53 42.88
CA ILE A 604 -32.09 -1.94 42.90
C ILE A 604 -31.10 -2.23 41.76
N ILE A 605 -31.50 -2.00 40.50
CA ILE A 605 -30.69 -2.42 39.34
C ILE A 605 -29.43 -1.56 39.18
N PHE A 606 -29.55 -0.22 39.27
CA PHE A 606 -28.40 0.67 39.06
C PHE A 606 -27.23 0.42 40.05
N PRO A 607 -27.43 0.33 41.39
CA PRO A 607 -26.32 0.04 42.31
C PRO A 607 -25.80 -1.41 42.21
N THR A 608 -26.65 -2.40 41.91
CA THR A 608 -26.18 -3.80 41.80
C THR A 608 -25.39 -4.07 40.51
N CYS A 609 -25.81 -3.52 39.38
CA CYS A 609 -25.04 -3.58 38.13
C CYS A 609 -23.74 -2.76 38.21
N SER A 610 -23.79 -1.53 38.74
CA SER A 610 -22.57 -0.72 38.87
C SER A 610 -21.56 -1.31 39.86
N LEU A 611 -22.00 -1.84 41.01
CA LEU A 611 -21.12 -2.48 41.98
C LEU A 611 -20.54 -3.81 41.45
N SER A 612 -21.31 -4.62 40.73
CA SER A 612 -20.79 -5.89 40.15
C SER A 612 -19.83 -5.65 38.99
N ILE A 613 -20.09 -4.66 38.13
CA ILE A 613 -19.17 -4.25 37.05
C ILE A 613 -17.90 -3.61 37.64
N TYR A 614 -18.03 -2.72 38.62
CA TYR A 614 -16.87 -2.11 39.29
C TYR A 614 -16.02 -3.17 40.02
N LEU A 615 -16.65 -4.07 40.79
CA LEU A 615 -15.92 -5.10 41.53
C LEU A 615 -15.26 -6.12 40.59
N SER A 616 -15.92 -6.56 39.51
CA SER A 616 -15.33 -7.50 38.55
C SER A 616 -14.18 -6.88 37.75
N ILE A 617 -14.30 -5.64 37.29
CA ILE A 617 -13.22 -4.93 36.57
C ILE A 617 -12.06 -4.59 37.53
N TYR A 618 -12.35 -4.04 38.71
CA TYR A 618 -11.31 -3.68 39.68
C TYR A 618 -10.56 -4.92 40.19
N LEU A 619 -11.26 -6.00 40.55
CA LEU A 619 -10.65 -7.22 41.06
C LEU A 619 -9.85 -7.98 39.98
N SER A 620 -10.32 -8.02 38.74
CA SER A 620 -9.57 -8.64 37.63
C SER A 620 -8.30 -7.85 37.27
N ILE A 621 -8.37 -6.52 37.24
CA ILE A 621 -7.19 -5.66 37.04
C ILE A 621 -6.21 -5.83 38.21
N TYR A 622 -6.68 -5.77 39.46
CA TYR A 622 -5.81 -5.88 40.65
C TYR A 622 -5.14 -7.26 40.78
N LEU A 623 -5.83 -8.36 40.46
CA LEU A 623 -5.19 -9.69 40.40
C LEU A 623 -4.20 -9.84 39.23
N SER A 624 -4.41 -9.17 38.10
CA SER A 624 -3.53 -9.29 36.93
C SER A 624 -2.14 -8.64 37.14
N VAL A 625 -2.03 -7.66 38.04
CA VAL A 625 -0.80 -6.88 38.27
C VAL A 625 0.09 -7.49 39.38
N CYS A 626 -0.47 -8.12 40.41
CA CYS A 626 0.25 -8.47 41.64
C CYS A 626 0.50 -9.99 41.83
N ARG A 627 1.39 -10.57 41.00
CA ARG A 627 1.63 -12.03 40.95
C ARG A 627 2.28 -12.68 42.20
N TYR A 628 2.58 -11.92 43.26
CA TYR A 628 3.18 -12.41 44.50
C TYR A 628 2.28 -12.32 45.76
N LEU A 629 1.08 -11.72 45.66
CA LEU A 629 0.17 -11.56 46.82
C LEU A 629 -1.06 -12.51 46.77
N SER A 630 -1.30 -13.18 45.64
CA SER A 630 -2.49 -14.01 45.39
C SER A 630 -2.63 -15.21 46.34
N ILE A 631 -1.53 -15.83 46.76
CA ILE A 631 -1.54 -16.98 47.68
C ILE A 631 -1.87 -16.52 49.12
N TYR A 632 -1.30 -15.40 49.57
CA TYR A 632 -1.58 -14.88 50.92
C TYR A 632 -3.02 -14.37 51.06
N LEU A 633 -3.50 -13.63 50.05
CA LEU A 633 -4.83 -13.03 50.10
C LEU A 633 -5.95 -14.08 49.92
N SER A 634 -5.76 -15.14 49.15
CA SER A 634 -6.78 -16.20 48.98
C SER A 634 -7.02 -17.01 50.26
N ILE A 635 -5.96 -17.32 51.01
CA ILE A 635 -6.07 -18.01 52.30
C ILE A 635 -6.70 -17.09 53.35
N TYR A 636 -6.25 -15.83 53.46
CA TYR A 636 -6.81 -14.88 54.43
C TYR A 636 -8.28 -14.53 54.14
N LEU A 637 -8.62 -14.28 52.87
CA LEU A 637 -9.98 -13.87 52.48
C LEU A 637 -10.98 -15.03 52.58
N SER A 638 -10.61 -16.27 52.30
CA SER A 638 -11.50 -17.42 52.44
C SER A 638 -11.86 -17.73 53.90
N ILE A 639 -10.89 -17.64 54.81
CA ILE A 639 -11.11 -17.83 56.26
C ILE A 639 -11.91 -16.65 56.83
N TYR A 640 -11.55 -15.41 56.49
CA TYR A 640 -12.26 -14.22 56.98
C TYR A 640 -13.70 -14.14 56.46
N LEU A 641 -13.92 -14.39 55.16
CA LEU A 641 -15.25 -14.30 54.54
C LEU A 641 -16.18 -15.42 55.01
N SER A 642 -15.70 -16.64 55.20
CA SER A 642 -16.55 -17.75 55.70
C SER A 642 -17.01 -17.54 57.14
N ILE A 643 -16.14 -17.05 58.02
CA ILE A 643 -16.49 -16.76 59.42
C ILE A 643 -17.35 -15.49 59.53
N TYR A 644 -17.00 -14.41 58.81
CA TYR A 644 -17.76 -13.16 58.86
C TYR A 644 -19.15 -13.32 58.23
N LEU A 645 -19.26 -13.99 57.07
CA LEU A 645 -20.55 -14.15 56.39
C LEU A 645 -21.50 -15.08 57.16
N SER A 646 -21.01 -16.15 57.78
CA SER A 646 -21.87 -17.05 58.59
C SER A 646 -22.43 -16.37 59.85
N ILE A 647 -21.62 -15.55 60.54
CA ILE A 647 -22.05 -14.83 61.74
C ILE A 647 -22.93 -13.61 61.39
N TYR A 648 -22.58 -12.85 60.34
CA TYR A 648 -23.31 -11.65 59.96
C TYR A 648 -24.65 -11.99 59.30
N LEU A 649 -24.69 -12.97 58.39
CA LEU A 649 -25.90 -13.35 57.66
C LEU A 649 -26.94 -14.00 58.59
N SER A 650 -26.52 -14.83 59.56
CA SER A 650 -27.47 -15.45 60.52
C SER A 650 -28.16 -14.43 61.43
N LYS A 651 -27.43 -13.40 61.92
CA LYS A 651 -28.03 -12.34 62.74
C LYS A 651 -28.89 -11.35 61.94
N HIS A 652 -28.41 -10.89 60.79
CA HIS A 652 -29.12 -9.84 60.05
C HIS A 652 -30.37 -10.36 59.31
N LEU A 653 -30.33 -11.58 58.77
CA LEU A 653 -31.46 -12.11 58.00
C LEU A 653 -32.68 -12.43 58.89
N TYR A 654 -32.45 -12.92 60.12
CA TYR A 654 -33.51 -13.27 61.06
C TYR A 654 -34.24 -12.03 61.62
N LEU A 655 -33.51 -10.97 61.97
CA LEU A 655 -34.09 -9.71 62.46
C LEU A 655 -34.82 -8.93 61.36
N PHE A 656 -34.26 -8.84 60.15
CA PHE A 656 -34.83 -8.02 59.08
C PHE A 656 -36.14 -8.61 58.50
N TYR A 657 -36.21 -9.94 58.35
CA TYR A 657 -37.40 -10.61 57.80
C TYR A 657 -38.61 -10.56 58.75
N LEU A 658 -38.37 -10.67 60.05
CA LEU A 658 -39.42 -10.60 61.06
C LEU A 658 -40.01 -9.18 61.19
N THR A 659 -39.16 -8.15 61.14
CA THR A 659 -39.61 -6.74 61.26
C THR A 659 -40.39 -6.27 60.02
N ILE A 660 -39.94 -6.60 58.81
CA ILE A 660 -40.62 -6.15 57.59
C ILE A 660 -41.91 -6.93 57.34
N SER A 661 -41.92 -8.25 57.53
CA SER A 661 -43.16 -9.03 57.30
C SER A 661 -44.26 -8.62 58.28
N TYR A 662 -43.94 -8.41 59.56
CA TYR A 662 -44.93 -7.98 60.56
C TYR A 662 -45.45 -6.56 60.31
N THR A 663 -44.58 -5.59 60.00
CA THR A 663 -45.00 -4.20 59.79
C THR A 663 -45.73 -3.98 58.47
N THR A 664 -45.32 -4.63 57.38
CA THR A 664 -46.05 -4.55 56.09
C THR A 664 -47.36 -5.33 56.13
N TYR A 665 -47.39 -6.54 56.70
CA TYR A 665 -48.64 -7.29 56.85
C TYR A 665 -49.64 -6.57 57.75
N LEU A 666 -49.22 -6.05 58.91
CA LEU A 666 -50.11 -5.35 59.83
C LEU A 666 -50.62 -4.02 59.26
N SER A 667 -49.78 -3.24 58.58
CA SER A 667 -50.22 -1.97 57.96
C SER A 667 -51.13 -2.18 56.76
N ILE A 668 -50.85 -3.16 55.89
CA ILE A 668 -51.70 -3.52 54.75
C ILE A 668 -53.01 -4.14 55.23
N TYR A 669 -52.97 -5.08 56.18
CA TYR A 669 -54.18 -5.69 56.74
C TYR A 669 -55.04 -4.66 57.46
N LEU A 670 -54.47 -3.82 58.34
CA LEU A 670 -55.24 -2.83 59.09
C LEU A 670 -55.82 -1.74 58.19
N SER A 671 -55.08 -1.24 57.20
CA SER A 671 -55.59 -0.22 56.27
C SER A 671 -56.68 -0.75 55.36
N ILE A 672 -56.49 -1.93 54.76
CA ILE A 672 -57.49 -2.55 53.86
C ILE A 672 -58.70 -3.03 54.66
N TYR A 673 -58.52 -3.72 55.78
CA TYR A 673 -59.63 -4.20 56.60
C TYR A 673 -60.43 -3.04 57.20
N LEU A 674 -59.79 -2.01 57.76
CA LEU A 674 -60.51 -0.90 58.36
C LEU A 674 -61.23 -0.04 57.30
N SER A 675 -60.62 0.21 56.14
CA SER A 675 -61.27 0.99 55.06
C SER A 675 -62.43 0.25 54.42
N ILE A 676 -62.29 -1.06 54.15
CA ILE A 676 -63.35 -1.88 53.55
C ILE A 676 -64.45 -2.19 54.56
N TYR A 677 -64.10 -2.61 55.79
CA TYR A 677 -65.09 -2.92 56.81
C TYR A 677 -65.88 -1.67 57.24
N LEU A 678 -65.22 -0.52 57.45
CA LEU A 678 -65.94 0.71 57.83
C LEU A 678 -66.81 1.25 56.69
N SER A 679 -66.36 1.21 55.43
CA SER A 679 -67.18 1.67 54.30
C SER A 679 -68.37 0.74 54.01
N ILE A 680 -68.19 -0.58 54.08
CA ILE A 680 -69.28 -1.55 53.91
C ILE A 680 -70.23 -1.53 55.11
N TYR A 681 -69.73 -1.52 56.34
CA TYR A 681 -70.58 -1.45 57.54
C TYR A 681 -71.37 -0.15 57.60
N LEU A 682 -70.73 1.01 57.35
CA LEU A 682 -71.41 2.30 57.38
C LEU A 682 -72.44 2.44 56.25
N SER A 683 -72.14 1.95 55.03
CA SER A 683 -73.11 1.97 53.92
C SER A 683 -74.29 1.02 54.15
N ILE A 684 -74.06 -0.19 54.67
CA ILE A 684 -75.13 -1.12 55.04
C ILE A 684 -75.95 -0.56 56.21
N TYR A 685 -75.32 -0.03 57.25
CA TYR A 685 -76.01 0.54 58.42
C TYR A 685 -76.83 1.78 58.05
N LEU A 686 -76.31 2.68 57.20
CA LEU A 686 -77.08 3.80 56.66
C LEU A 686 -78.24 3.31 55.79
N THR A 687 -78.03 2.32 54.92
CA THR A 687 -79.10 1.78 54.05
C THR A 687 -80.21 1.11 54.88
N ILE A 688 -79.87 0.37 55.94
CA ILE A 688 -80.84 -0.28 56.84
C ILE A 688 -81.56 0.75 57.71
N SER A 689 -80.86 1.75 58.26
CA SER A 689 -81.51 2.79 59.08
C SER A 689 -82.38 3.77 58.28
N TYR A 690 -82.09 3.99 56.99
CA TYR A 690 -82.98 4.75 56.10
C TYR A 690 -84.24 3.97 55.72
N THR A 691 -84.12 2.64 55.55
CA THR A 691 -85.25 1.75 55.22
C THR A 691 -86.11 1.38 56.42
N SER A 692 -85.60 1.48 57.66
CA SER A 692 -86.40 1.31 58.89
C SER A 692 -87.16 2.58 59.32
N ASN A 693 -86.76 3.77 58.85
CA ASN A 693 -87.42 5.05 59.18
C ASN A 693 -88.33 5.59 58.05
N THR A 694 -88.60 4.79 57.02
CA THR A 694 -89.55 5.11 55.93
C THR A 694 -90.68 4.09 55.78
N LEU A 695 -90.90 3.28 56.82
CA LEU A 695 -92.08 2.42 57.02
C LEU A 695 -92.73 2.69 58.40
N SER A 696 -92.98 3.97 58.67
CA SER A 696 -94.11 4.47 59.46
C SER A 696 -94.73 5.65 58.73
#